data_AF-J2YBD0-F1
#
_entry.id   AF-J2YBD0-F1
#
_cell.length_a   1.000
_cell.length_b   1.000
_cell.length_c   1.000
_cell.angle_alpha   90.00
_cell.angle_beta   90.00
_cell.angle_gamma   90.00
#
_symmetry.space_group_name_H-M   'P 1'
#
loop_
_entity.id
_entity.type
_entity.pdbx_description
1 polymer ?
#
loop_
_entity_poly.entity_id
_entity_poly.type
_entity_poly.pdbx_seq_one_letter_code
_entity_poly.pdbx_strand_id
1 'polypeptide(L)'
;MRYLLMLLFCLPFMASAVEFDEFTQSLPLGRSLQVFEDPSGQASIADVRAQAAAGNFKPHDKATLNAGYSRSAFWLKIDLHYRPSNPAAQRTWLLELAYPPLDHLDLYMPDASGDYRLVRQTGDALPFASREIRQNNYLFDLSFTPNQQQTVYLRLASEGSIQAPVTLWSSTAYLEDQPVRLYVLGIIYGVLLGMLVYNLFIFLSVRDTSYLYYIFYIASFGLYQLSVNGAAVEYFWPDNPWWANAATPFFIGCAGLFGSQFARSFLQTKNHSRWLDRLLIALIAFGALVVGLSLMTSYALSLRLATILALTFTVVIFAAGILAWWRGLRVARYFIIAWSAFLLGGIVNTLMVLGLLPNVFLTMYASQIGSAIEVALLSLALADRINAMREQQAQTLYDAGQKLEVLNQQLAHSNKLKDEFLATLTHELRTPMNGVIGSLELMQTVDLDPELEQYQQTAAGSARDMMRMVNGILTLTELQAGKLKAAPGSFSLRAVVEALRVQFDGNAASKSLDFKVEVLPTLPDRLYGDSAKLAQCLECLLDNAIKFTRVGGLALRVTGKPSTGNRLALSFAVIDTGIGFTDLGEATMYQRFFQLDGSMTREYGGLGVGLAICRQLVELLDGKLTHRSEPGRGSRFQLDVEFELPVIEPASIPAPSRHFVRAPQDCTVLLVDDNSVNQLVMRGMLLKLGFRVRTADNGAAALDCLQREAFDAVLIDCQLPAQEGAALCCQIHALPGCANLPVFMLALTVERELCTPGAPIDYLNKPVKFEELQSALERRVLCC
;
A
#
# COMPACT_ATOMS: atom_id res chain seq x y z
N MET A 1 -108.19 8.46 -2.36
CA MET A 1 -107.97 9.76 -3.04
C MET A 1 -106.97 10.67 -2.30
N ARG A 2 -105.88 10.14 -1.73
CA ARG A 2 -104.78 10.93 -1.12
C ARG A 2 -103.37 10.37 -1.39
N TYR A 3 -103.27 9.22 -2.07
CA TYR A 3 -102.00 8.56 -2.40
C TYR A 3 -101.64 8.59 -3.90
N LEU A 4 -102.44 9.27 -4.72
CA LEU A 4 -102.23 9.34 -6.18
C LEU A 4 -101.52 10.63 -6.65
N LEU A 5 -101.17 11.53 -5.72
CA LEU A 5 -100.59 12.85 -6.03
C LEU A 5 -99.10 12.97 -5.69
N MET A 6 -98.47 11.94 -5.13
CA MET A 6 -97.03 11.91 -4.83
C MET A 6 -96.18 11.25 -5.94
N LEU A 7 -96.82 10.68 -6.97
CA LEU A 7 -96.15 9.95 -8.06
C LEU A 7 -96.00 10.78 -9.35
N LEU A 8 -96.26 12.09 -9.28
CA LEU A 8 -96.17 13.03 -10.41
C LEU A 8 -94.97 14.00 -10.32
N PHE A 9 -94.01 13.73 -9.42
CA PHE A 9 -92.73 14.47 -9.33
C PHE A 9 -91.53 13.69 -9.91
N CYS A 10 -91.77 12.62 -10.67
CA CYS A 10 -90.74 12.05 -11.55
C CYS A 10 -90.68 12.83 -12.86
N LEU A 11 -90.23 14.08 -12.77
CA LEU A 11 -89.61 14.77 -13.90
C LEU A 11 -88.31 14.02 -14.23
N PRO A 12 -87.93 13.90 -15.52
CA PRO A 12 -86.66 13.31 -15.89
C PRO A 12 -85.54 14.12 -15.25
N PHE A 13 -84.55 13.44 -14.68
CA PHE A 13 -83.25 14.01 -14.32
C PHE A 13 -82.59 14.56 -15.61
N MET A 14 -83.03 15.73 -16.06
CA MET A 14 -82.30 16.54 -17.02
C MET A 14 -81.07 17.04 -16.28
N ALA A 15 -79.89 16.68 -16.79
CA ALA A 15 -78.62 17.16 -16.28
C ALA A 15 -78.66 18.69 -16.17
N SER A 16 -78.74 19.21 -14.94
CA SER A 16 -78.72 20.64 -14.67
C SER A 16 -77.29 21.15 -14.83
N ALA A 17 -77.11 22.23 -15.58
CA ALA A 17 -75.82 22.92 -15.68
C ALA A 17 -75.30 23.27 -14.27
N VAL A 18 -73.99 23.21 -14.08
CA VAL A 18 -73.36 23.55 -12.80
C VAL A 18 -73.46 25.06 -12.61
N GLU A 19 -74.16 25.48 -11.56
CA GLU A 19 -74.34 26.89 -11.22
C GLU A 19 -73.17 27.39 -10.35
N PHE A 20 -72.65 28.57 -10.69
CA PHE A 20 -71.59 29.25 -9.93
C PHE A 20 -71.76 30.78 -10.02
N ASP A 21 -71.13 31.49 -9.08
CA ASP A 21 -71.31 32.94 -8.86
C ASP A 21 -69.98 33.69 -8.74
N GLU A 22 -70.00 35.00 -8.47
CA GLU A 22 -68.80 35.84 -8.35
C GLU A 22 -67.94 35.56 -7.10
N PHE A 23 -68.47 34.81 -6.12
CA PHE A 23 -67.77 34.40 -4.90
C PHE A 23 -67.09 33.05 -5.04
N THR A 24 -67.45 32.28 -6.07
CA THR A 24 -66.86 30.98 -6.36
C THR A 24 -65.37 31.13 -6.63
N GLN A 25 -64.52 30.57 -5.76
CA GLN A 25 -63.07 30.64 -5.91
C GLN A 25 -62.52 29.49 -6.76
N SER A 26 -62.94 28.26 -6.43
CA SER A 26 -62.59 27.03 -7.15
C SER A 26 -63.77 26.05 -7.15
N LEU A 27 -63.95 25.35 -8.25
CA LEU A 27 -65.06 24.43 -8.46
C LEU A 27 -64.59 23.18 -9.21
N PRO A 28 -64.35 22.06 -8.52
CA PRO A 28 -64.00 20.80 -9.15
C PRO A 28 -65.17 20.28 -9.99
N LEU A 29 -64.97 20.12 -11.30
CA LEU A 29 -66.03 19.78 -12.25
C LEU A 29 -66.19 18.28 -12.47
N GLY A 30 -65.29 17.45 -11.94
CA GLY A 30 -65.23 16.01 -12.24
C GLY A 30 -66.53 15.23 -12.08
N ARG A 31 -67.34 15.52 -11.04
CA ARG A 31 -68.64 14.87 -10.78
C ARG A 31 -69.79 15.38 -11.67
N SER A 32 -69.56 16.50 -12.33
CA SER A 32 -70.53 17.15 -13.20
C SER A 32 -70.17 16.99 -14.68
N LEU A 33 -69.10 16.25 -14.98
CA LEU A 33 -68.71 15.92 -16.34
C LEU A 33 -69.66 14.88 -16.92
N GLN A 34 -69.93 15.03 -18.21
CA GLN A 34 -70.47 13.95 -19.03
C GLN A 34 -69.40 13.48 -20.00
N VAL A 35 -69.24 12.17 -20.15
CA VAL A 35 -68.15 11.56 -20.92
C VAL A 35 -68.70 10.72 -22.05
N PHE A 36 -68.13 10.90 -23.24
CA PHE A 36 -68.34 10.05 -24.40
C PHE A 36 -66.99 9.48 -24.86
N GLU A 37 -66.90 8.16 -24.91
CA GLU A 37 -65.74 7.47 -25.47
C GLU A 37 -65.93 7.32 -26.98
N ASP A 38 -64.95 7.77 -27.76
CA ASP A 38 -64.85 7.57 -29.20
C ASP A 38 -63.73 6.55 -29.52
N PRO A 39 -64.07 5.27 -29.71
CA PRO A 39 -63.09 4.22 -29.99
C PRO A 39 -62.39 4.38 -31.35
N SER A 40 -62.99 5.12 -32.28
CA SER A 40 -62.43 5.39 -33.60
C SER A 40 -61.41 6.54 -33.57
N GLY A 41 -61.57 7.46 -32.62
CA GLY A 41 -60.79 8.68 -32.49
C GLY A 41 -61.06 9.74 -33.57
N GLN A 42 -61.99 9.49 -34.49
CA GLN A 42 -62.25 10.29 -35.69
C GLN A 42 -63.55 11.11 -35.61
N ALA A 43 -64.32 11.03 -34.52
CA ALA A 43 -65.57 11.76 -34.39
C ALA A 43 -65.34 13.27 -34.50
N SER A 44 -66.12 13.96 -35.35
CA SER A 44 -66.10 15.42 -35.43
C SER A 44 -66.97 16.03 -34.34
N ILE A 45 -66.81 17.33 -34.07
CA ILE A 45 -67.67 18.04 -33.10
C ILE A 45 -69.16 17.97 -33.48
N ALA A 46 -69.49 17.88 -34.78
CA ALA A 46 -70.87 17.71 -35.25
C ALA A 46 -71.42 16.33 -34.86
N ASP A 47 -70.62 15.27 -35.04
CA ASP A 47 -70.99 13.91 -34.65
C ASP A 47 -71.16 13.82 -33.13
N VAL A 48 -70.24 14.41 -32.37
CA VAL A 48 -70.28 14.44 -30.91
C VAL A 48 -71.52 15.18 -30.39
N ARG A 49 -71.91 16.29 -31.02
CA ARG A 49 -73.16 16.99 -30.69
C ARG A 49 -74.39 16.14 -30.98
N ALA A 50 -74.40 15.40 -32.10
CA ALA A 50 -75.47 14.47 -32.40
C ALA A 50 -75.55 13.34 -31.35
N GLN A 51 -74.40 12.82 -30.90
CA GLN A 51 -74.33 11.83 -29.81
C GLN A 51 -74.79 12.40 -28.46
N ALA A 52 -74.47 13.67 -28.17
CA ALA A 52 -74.95 14.37 -26.99
C ALA A 52 -76.48 14.55 -27.02
N ALA A 53 -77.03 14.96 -28.16
CA ALA A 53 -78.48 15.08 -28.36
C ALA A 53 -79.20 13.72 -28.29
N ALA A 54 -78.54 12.64 -28.71
CA ALA A 54 -79.04 11.27 -28.59
C ALA A 54 -78.93 10.70 -27.16
N GLY A 55 -78.33 11.43 -26.21
CA GLY A 55 -78.20 10.98 -24.81
C GLY A 55 -77.11 9.94 -24.56
N ASN A 56 -76.15 9.77 -25.48
CA ASN A 56 -75.08 8.76 -25.37
C ASN A 56 -73.91 9.21 -24.47
N PHE A 57 -73.94 10.44 -23.97
CA PHE A 57 -73.02 10.96 -22.98
C PHE A 57 -73.36 10.41 -21.59
N LYS A 58 -72.41 9.69 -20.98
CA LYS A 58 -72.62 9.11 -19.65
C LYS A 58 -72.22 10.11 -18.57
N PRO A 59 -73.05 10.36 -17.55
CA PRO A 59 -72.63 11.16 -16.40
C PRO A 59 -71.46 10.46 -15.69
N HIS A 60 -70.53 11.25 -15.17
CA HIS A 60 -69.35 10.76 -14.48
C HIS A 60 -69.44 11.03 -12.98
N ASP A 61 -69.53 9.96 -12.17
CA ASP A 61 -69.83 10.07 -10.73
C ASP A 61 -68.59 10.24 -9.83
N LYS A 62 -67.37 10.22 -10.41
CA LYS A 62 -66.11 10.32 -9.65
C LYS A 62 -65.53 11.74 -9.68
N ALA A 63 -64.59 12.00 -8.77
CA ALA A 63 -63.93 13.31 -8.70
C ALA A 63 -63.04 13.62 -9.91
N THR A 64 -62.53 12.60 -10.60
CA THR A 64 -61.66 12.73 -11.78
C THR A 64 -61.94 11.60 -12.76
N LEU A 65 -61.94 11.90 -14.06
CA LEU A 65 -61.97 10.85 -15.08
C LEU A 65 -60.60 10.17 -15.11
N ASN A 66 -60.58 8.85 -14.95
CA ASN A 66 -59.38 8.05 -15.13
C ASN A 66 -59.71 6.86 -16.05
N ALA A 67 -59.30 6.98 -17.32
CA ALA A 67 -59.48 5.93 -18.33
C ALA A 67 -58.27 5.00 -18.44
N GLY A 68 -57.20 5.25 -17.67
CA GLY A 68 -55.95 4.50 -17.79
C GLY A 68 -55.35 4.60 -19.19
N TYR A 69 -54.66 3.54 -19.63
CA TYR A 69 -54.14 3.45 -21.00
C TYR A 69 -55.25 3.01 -21.95
N SER A 70 -55.68 3.90 -22.83
CA SER A 70 -56.67 3.62 -23.87
C SER A 70 -56.21 4.15 -25.23
N ARG A 71 -56.72 3.57 -26.31
CA ARG A 71 -56.52 4.08 -27.68
C ARG A 71 -57.67 4.98 -28.15
N SER A 72 -58.76 5.01 -27.38
CA SER A 72 -59.95 5.81 -27.68
C SER A 72 -59.68 7.29 -27.40
N ALA A 73 -60.32 8.18 -28.15
CA ALA A 73 -60.44 9.57 -27.76
C ALA A 73 -61.60 9.73 -26.78
N PHE A 74 -61.46 10.60 -25.78
CA PHE A 74 -62.51 10.88 -24.81
C PHE A 74 -63.01 12.30 -24.98
N TRP A 75 -64.32 12.44 -25.12
CA TRP A 75 -65.00 13.73 -25.20
C TRP A 75 -65.66 14.02 -23.86
N LEU A 76 -65.27 15.14 -23.25
CA LEU A 76 -65.89 15.67 -22.04
C LEU A 76 -66.85 16.78 -22.44
N LYS A 77 -68.08 16.70 -21.94
CA LYS A 77 -69.07 17.77 -22.03
C LYS A 77 -69.30 18.36 -20.64
N ILE A 78 -69.21 19.68 -20.56
CA ILE A 78 -69.35 20.45 -19.32
C ILE A 78 -70.40 21.53 -19.54
N ASP A 79 -71.48 21.48 -18.79
CA ASP A 79 -72.55 22.48 -18.83
C ASP A 79 -72.36 23.45 -17.66
N LEU A 80 -72.04 24.72 -17.96
CA LEU A 80 -71.72 25.76 -16.98
C LEU A 80 -72.77 26.89 -17.02
N HIS A 81 -73.23 27.34 -15.85
CA HIS A 81 -74.22 28.43 -15.74
C HIS A 81 -73.72 29.48 -14.76
N TYR A 82 -73.39 30.67 -15.27
CA TYR A 82 -72.91 31.78 -14.43
C TYR A 82 -74.08 32.62 -13.91
N ARG A 83 -74.35 32.58 -12.59
CA ARG A 83 -75.41 33.35 -11.91
C ARG A 83 -74.81 34.28 -10.85
N PRO A 84 -74.28 35.45 -11.25
CA PRO A 84 -73.75 36.39 -10.28
C PRO A 84 -74.87 37.08 -9.50
N SER A 85 -74.66 37.32 -8.21
CA SER A 85 -75.52 38.15 -7.37
C SER A 85 -75.36 39.65 -7.71
N ASN A 86 -74.14 40.05 -8.10
CA ASN A 86 -73.82 41.38 -8.62
C ASN A 86 -73.43 41.32 -10.11
N PRO A 87 -74.33 41.73 -11.03
CA PRO A 87 -74.06 41.70 -12.48
C PRO A 87 -72.89 42.60 -12.93
N ALA A 88 -72.49 43.59 -12.11
CA ALA A 88 -71.35 44.46 -12.41
C ALA A 88 -70.00 43.84 -12.02
N ALA A 89 -69.99 42.74 -11.25
CA ALA A 89 -68.78 42.03 -10.89
C ALA A 89 -68.25 41.24 -12.11
N GLN A 90 -67.25 41.80 -12.78
CA GLN A 90 -66.52 41.10 -13.84
C GLN A 90 -65.40 40.25 -13.23
N ARG A 91 -65.47 38.95 -13.44
CA ARG A 91 -64.45 37.96 -13.06
C ARG A 91 -63.99 37.23 -14.31
N THR A 92 -62.70 37.00 -14.42
CA THR A 92 -62.13 36.10 -15.43
C THR A 92 -62.07 34.69 -14.85
N TRP A 93 -62.56 33.72 -15.62
CA TRP A 93 -62.61 32.32 -15.21
C TRP A 93 -61.59 31.50 -16.00
N LEU A 94 -60.89 30.61 -15.30
CA LEU A 94 -59.89 29.72 -15.86
C LEU A 94 -60.38 28.29 -15.74
N LEU A 95 -60.46 27.58 -16.86
CA LEU A 95 -60.69 26.14 -16.87
C LEU A 95 -59.35 25.43 -16.86
N GLU A 96 -59.05 24.75 -15.76
CA GLU A 96 -57.82 24.00 -15.56
C GLU A 96 -58.03 22.51 -15.83
N LEU A 97 -57.12 21.90 -16.60
CA LEU A 97 -56.90 20.46 -16.63
C LEU A 97 -55.51 20.15 -16.05
N ALA A 98 -55.50 19.67 -14.80
CA ALA A 98 -54.30 19.49 -13.98
C ALA A 98 -53.58 18.16 -14.21
N TYR A 99 -53.34 17.81 -15.48
CA TYR A 99 -52.65 16.57 -15.88
C TYR A 99 -51.73 16.83 -17.08
N PRO A 100 -50.47 17.23 -16.84
CA PRO A 100 -49.53 17.63 -17.88
C PRO A 100 -49.17 16.59 -18.96
N PRO A 101 -49.12 15.27 -18.71
CA PRO A 101 -48.69 14.29 -19.72
C PRO A 101 -49.86 13.85 -20.59
N LEU A 102 -50.37 14.76 -21.42
CA LEU A 102 -51.50 14.53 -22.32
C LEU A 102 -51.16 14.99 -23.76
N ASP A 103 -51.11 14.05 -24.70
CA ASP A 103 -50.63 14.25 -26.07
C ASP A 103 -51.42 15.32 -26.84
N HIS A 104 -52.75 15.22 -26.80
CA HIS A 104 -53.65 16.12 -27.51
C HIS A 104 -54.85 16.49 -26.66
N LEU A 105 -55.09 17.80 -26.58
CA LEU A 105 -56.17 18.46 -25.86
C LEU A 105 -56.77 19.54 -26.74
N ASP A 106 -57.99 19.30 -27.20
CA ASP A 106 -58.73 20.23 -28.06
C ASP A 106 -59.91 20.82 -27.30
N LEU A 107 -60.01 22.16 -27.29
CA LEU A 107 -61.11 22.91 -26.67
C LEU A 107 -62.07 23.42 -27.74
N TYR A 108 -63.34 23.04 -27.60
CA TYR A 108 -64.44 23.52 -28.44
C TYR A 108 -65.42 24.36 -27.63
N MET A 109 -65.73 25.56 -28.13
CA MET A 109 -66.68 26.49 -27.52
C MET A 109 -67.68 26.99 -28.57
N PRO A 110 -68.88 27.46 -28.14
CA PRO A 110 -69.86 28.02 -29.04
C PRO A 110 -69.38 29.35 -29.67
N ASP A 111 -69.63 29.49 -30.96
CA ASP A 111 -69.57 30.71 -31.75
C ASP A 111 -70.84 31.57 -31.51
N ALA A 112 -70.82 32.84 -31.92
CA ALA A 112 -71.95 33.75 -31.96
C ALA A 112 -73.16 33.20 -32.76
N SER A 113 -72.93 32.27 -33.70
CA SER A 113 -74.00 31.56 -34.43
C SER A 113 -74.63 30.38 -33.67
N GLY A 114 -74.08 29.99 -32.52
CA GLY A 114 -74.49 28.82 -31.75
C GLY A 114 -73.89 27.49 -32.19
N ASP A 115 -73.06 27.48 -33.25
CA ASP A 115 -72.24 26.34 -33.64
C ASP A 115 -70.93 26.27 -32.85
N TYR A 116 -70.27 25.11 -32.83
CA TYR A 116 -69.05 24.90 -32.04
C TYR A 116 -67.82 24.91 -32.94
N ARG A 117 -66.82 25.72 -32.56
CA ARG A 117 -65.52 25.77 -33.25
C ARG A 117 -64.39 25.36 -32.32
N LEU A 118 -63.32 24.84 -32.90
CA LEU A 118 -62.06 24.61 -32.21
C LEU A 118 -61.46 25.96 -31.84
N VAL A 119 -61.38 26.27 -30.55
CA VAL A 119 -60.82 27.53 -30.04
C VAL A 119 -59.34 27.40 -29.77
N ARG A 120 -58.94 26.28 -29.15
CA ARG A 120 -57.55 25.99 -28.82
C ARG A 120 -57.24 24.51 -29.04
N GLN A 121 -56.00 24.27 -29.46
CA GLN A 121 -55.40 22.96 -29.58
C GLN A 121 -54.05 23.00 -28.87
N THR A 122 -53.86 22.10 -27.90
CA THR A 122 -52.64 22.02 -27.09
C THR A 122 -52.38 20.57 -26.69
N GLY A 123 -51.29 20.31 -25.98
CA GLY A 123 -50.84 18.97 -25.60
C GLY A 123 -49.33 18.93 -25.38
N ASP A 124 -48.82 17.83 -24.82
CA ASP A 124 -47.37 17.63 -24.64
C ASP A 124 -46.66 17.19 -25.95
N ALA A 125 -47.42 16.66 -26.93
CA ALA A 125 -46.94 16.38 -28.28
C ALA A 125 -46.78 17.65 -29.14
N LEU A 126 -47.21 18.81 -28.63
CA LEU A 126 -47.10 20.12 -29.30
C LEU A 126 -46.09 21.01 -28.56
N PRO A 127 -45.47 22.00 -29.26
CA PRO A 127 -44.58 22.95 -28.61
C PRO A 127 -45.26 23.65 -27.42
N PHE A 128 -44.50 23.97 -26.38
CA PHE A 128 -45.04 24.59 -25.16
C PHE A 128 -45.77 25.91 -25.44
N ALA A 129 -45.35 26.63 -26.49
CA ALA A 129 -46.00 27.86 -26.96
C ALA A 129 -47.44 27.66 -27.49
N SER A 130 -47.89 26.42 -27.73
CA SER A 130 -49.29 26.11 -28.09
C SER A 130 -50.28 26.34 -26.94
N ARG A 131 -49.78 26.38 -25.69
CA ARG A 131 -50.59 26.63 -24.50
C ARG A 131 -51.04 28.09 -24.46
N GLU A 132 -52.34 28.30 -24.23
CA GLU A 132 -52.94 29.64 -24.16
C GLU A 132 -52.32 30.47 -23.03
N ILE A 133 -52.27 29.89 -21.84
CA ILE A 133 -51.54 30.44 -20.70
C ILE A 133 -50.30 29.56 -20.49
N ARG A 134 -49.12 30.18 -20.46
CA ARG A 134 -47.82 29.51 -20.32
C ARG A 134 -47.61 29.00 -18.89
N GLN A 135 -48.23 27.85 -18.60
CA GLN A 135 -48.16 27.14 -17.33
C GLN A 135 -48.02 25.63 -17.57
N ASN A 136 -47.53 24.90 -16.56
CA ASN A 136 -47.36 23.44 -16.61
C ASN A 136 -48.69 22.65 -16.70
N ASN A 137 -49.77 23.16 -16.13
CA ASN A 137 -51.12 22.65 -16.30
C ASN A 137 -51.78 23.33 -17.51
N TYR A 138 -52.76 22.67 -18.12
CA TYR A 138 -53.50 23.26 -19.23
C TYR A 138 -54.58 24.20 -18.70
N LEU A 139 -54.51 25.47 -19.08
CA LEU A 139 -55.46 26.50 -18.66
C LEU A 139 -56.09 27.15 -19.88
N PHE A 140 -57.40 27.35 -19.82
CA PHE A 140 -58.18 28.02 -20.86
C PHE A 140 -59.00 29.16 -20.26
N ASP A 141 -59.01 30.30 -20.95
CA ASP A 141 -59.80 31.45 -20.55
C ASP A 141 -61.27 31.26 -20.92
N LEU A 142 -62.17 31.30 -19.94
CA LEU A 142 -63.60 31.28 -20.14
C LEU A 142 -64.20 32.64 -19.75
N SER A 143 -64.93 33.24 -20.67
CA SER A 143 -65.65 34.50 -20.47
C SER A 143 -67.15 34.24 -20.39
N PHE A 144 -67.80 34.79 -19.36
CA PHE A 144 -69.24 34.64 -19.13
C PHE A 144 -69.89 36.02 -18.99
N THR A 145 -71.08 36.17 -19.58
CA THR A 145 -72.00 37.27 -19.30
C THR A 145 -72.98 36.86 -18.18
N PRO A 146 -73.53 37.80 -17.40
CA PRO A 146 -74.45 37.47 -16.31
C PRO A 146 -75.63 36.62 -16.78
N ASN A 147 -75.90 35.52 -16.06
CA ASN A 147 -76.95 34.53 -16.36
C ASN A 147 -76.75 33.75 -17.67
N GLN A 148 -75.54 33.76 -18.24
CA GLN A 148 -75.21 32.97 -19.42
C GLN A 148 -75.00 31.50 -19.05
N GLN A 149 -75.67 30.63 -19.81
CA GLN A 149 -75.39 29.21 -19.85
C GLN A 149 -74.47 28.92 -21.04
N GLN A 150 -73.39 28.17 -20.79
CA GLN A 150 -72.42 27.79 -21.82
C GLN A 150 -72.01 26.35 -21.63
N THR A 151 -72.08 25.57 -22.70
CA THR A 151 -71.53 24.21 -22.75
C THR A 151 -70.15 24.26 -23.39
N VAL A 152 -69.21 23.51 -22.82
CA VAL A 152 -67.83 23.37 -23.33
C VAL A 152 -67.57 21.90 -23.63
N TYR A 153 -66.90 21.64 -24.76
CA TYR A 153 -66.43 20.29 -25.11
C TYR A 153 -64.90 20.25 -25.09
N LEU A 154 -64.35 19.26 -24.40
CA LEU A 154 -62.93 18.94 -24.42
C LEU A 154 -62.72 17.58 -25.07
N ARG A 155 -61.83 17.49 -26.05
CA ARG A 155 -61.39 16.22 -26.61
C ARG A 155 -60.01 15.87 -26.06
N LEU A 156 -59.89 14.69 -25.47
CA LEU A 156 -58.67 14.15 -24.89
C LEU A 156 -58.21 12.96 -25.72
N ALA A 157 -56.98 12.98 -26.21
CA ALA A 157 -56.37 11.83 -26.86
C ALA A 157 -54.90 11.74 -26.45
N SER A 158 -54.46 10.55 -26.04
CA SER A 158 -53.06 10.30 -25.67
C SER A 158 -52.71 8.84 -25.86
N GLU A 159 -51.46 8.56 -26.25
CA GLU A 159 -50.86 7.23 -26.23
C GLU A 159 -50.50 6.77 -24.81
N GLY A 160 -50.43 7.71 -23.87
CA GLY A 160 -50.23 7.51 -22.44
C GLY A 160 -51.51 7.16 -21.68
N SER A 161 -51.50 7.42 -20.37
CA SER A 161 -52.70 7.26 -19.54
C SER A 161 -53.54 8.54 -19.56
N ILE A 162 -54.85 8.39 -19.76
CA ILE A 162 -55.77 9.53 -19.85
C ILE A 162 -56.40 9.78 -18.49
N GLN A 163 -56.11 10.96 -17.94
CA GLN A 163 -56.74 11.48 -16.73
C GLN A 163 -57.22 12.91 -16.95
N ALA A 164 -58.38 13.26 -16.40
CA ALA A 164 -58.94 14.61 -16.53
C ALA A 164 -59.44 15.15 -15.18
N PRO A 165 -58.53 15.57 -14.29
CA PRO A 165 -58.88 16.45 -13.18
C PRO A 165 -59.19 17.84 -13.72
N VAL A 166 -60.48 18.14 -13.90
CA VAL A 166 -60.96 19.42 -14.42
C VAL A 166 -61.52 20.28 -13.29
N THR A 167 -61.02 21.50 -13.17
CA THR A 167 -61.43 22.47 -12.15
C THR A 167 -61.65 23.84 -12.79
N LEU A 168 -62.74 24.50 -12.42
CA LEU A 168 -62.98 25.90 -12.77
C LEU A 168 -62.46 26.80 -11.65
N TRP A 169 -61.65 27.79 -11.99
CA TRP A 169 -61.05 28.72 -11.05
C TRP A 169 -61.40 30.16 -11.38
N SER A 170 -61.56 30.99 -10.35
CA SER A 170 -61.41 32.42 -10.53
C SER A 170 -59.92 32.77 -10.71
N SER A 171 -59.60 33.70 -11.61
CA SER A 171 -58.21 34.08 -11.89
C SER A 171 -57.43 34.50 -10.63
N THR A 172 -58.07 35.22 -9.70
CA THR A 172 -57.44 35.61 -8.43
C THR A 172 -57.12 34.40 -7.54
N ALA A 173 -58.05 33.45 -7.39
CA ALA A 173 -57.84 32.29 -6.54
C ALA A 173 -56.75 31.36 -7.11
N TYR A 174 -56.69 31.21 -8.44
CA TYR A 174 -55.62 30.44 -9.09
C TYR A 174 -54.23 31.05 -8.82
N LEU A 175 -54.10 32.37 -8.92
CA LEU A 175 -52.85 33.08 -8.62
C LEU A 175 -52.45 33.01 -7.13
N GLU A 176 -53.42 32.93 -6.22
CA GLU A 176 -53.18 32.75 -4.79
C GLU A 176 -52.72 31.33 -4.42
N ASP A 177 -53.20 30.30 -5.12
CA ASP A 177 -52.86 28.89 -4.87
C ASP A 177 -51.49 28.49 -5.48
N GLN A 178 -51.14 29.08 -6.63
CA GLN A 178 -49.94 28.73 -7.40
C GLN A 178 -48.61 28.76 -6.61
N PRO A 179 -48.32 29.78 -5.75
CA PRO A 179 -47.05 29.85 -5.04
C PRO A 179 -46.80 28.66 -4.11
N VAL A 180 -47.85 28.12 -3.48
CA VAL A 180 -47.74 26.99 -2.55
C VAL A 180 -47.19 25.76 -3.28
N ARG A 181 -47.71 25.48 -4.49
CA ARG A 181 -47.25 24.38 -5.34
C ARG A 181 -45.79 24.55 -5.76
N LEU A 182 -45.42 25.75 -6.20
CA LEU A 182 -44.04 26.07 -6.59
C LEU A 182 -43.06 25.94 -5.42
N TYR A 183 -43.41 26.42 -4.22
CA TYR A 183 -42.54 26.29 -3.04
C TYR A 183 -42.33 24.83 -2.64
N VAL A 184 -43.36 24.01 -2.72
CA VAL A 184 -43.29 22.59 -2.34
C VAL A 184 -42.42 21.82 -3.34
N LEU A 185 -42.65 22.01 -4.64
CA LEU A 185 -41.79 21.44 -5.69
C LEU A 185 -40.34 21.95 -5.54
N GLY A 186 -40.15 23.24 -5.25
CA GLY A 186 -38.85 23.85 -5.01
C GLY A 186 -38.08 23.24 -3.84
N ILE A 187 -38.75 22.98 -2.70
CA ILE A 187 -38.15 22.31 -1.55
C ILE A 187 -37.75 20.87 -1.91
N ILE A 188 -38.64 20.12 -2.55
CA ILE A 188 -38.41 18.71 -2.91
C ILE A 188 -37.22 18.59 -3.87
N TYR A 189 -37.23 19.35 -4.98
CA TYR A 189 -36.14 19.32 -5.94
C TYR A 189 -34.85 19.94 -5.37
N GLY A 190 -34.96 20.93 -4.49
CA GLY A 190 -33.83 21.49 -3.74
C GLY A 190 -33.15 20.46 -2.85
N VAL A 191 -33.92 19.64 -2.12
CA VAL A 191 -33.40 18.51 -1.34
C VAL A 191 -32.72 17.51 -2.27
N LEU A 192 -33.35 17.11 -3.37
CA LEU A 192 -32.75 16.16 -4.31
C LEU A 192 -31.42 16.69 -4.90
N LEU A 193 -31.37 17.96 -5.30
CA LEU A 193 -30.15 18.60 -5.81
C LEU A 193 -29.06 18.70 -4.73
N GLY A 194 -29.44 19.13 -3.52
CA GLY A 194 -28.53 19.21 -2.37
C GLY A 194 -27.93 17.84 -2.04
N MET A 195 -28.76 16.80 -2.03
CA MET A 195 -28.31 15.42 -1.84
C MET A 195 -27.41 14.94 -2.99
N LEU A 196 -27.73 15.28 -4.24
CA LEU A 196 -26.88 14.95 -5.38
C LEU A 196 -25.46 15.56 -5.24
N VAL A 197 -25.37 16.84 -4.89
CA VAL A 197 -24.08 17.54 -4.67
C VAL A 197 -23.35 16.97 -3.44
N TYR A 198 -24.08 16.69 -2.35
CA TYR A 198 -23.51 16.07 -1.15
C TYR A 198 -22.87 14.70 -1.45
N ASN A 199 -23.60 13.83 -2.15
CA ASN A 199 -23.08 12.52 -2.54
C ASN A 199 -21.91 12.64 -3.53
N LEU A 200 -21.91 13.65 -4.41
CA LEU A 200 -20.77 13.94 -5.29
C LEU A 200 -19.51 14.32 -4.52
N PHE A 201 -19.63 15.17 -3.49
CA PHE A 201 -18.51 15.53 -2.63
C PHE A 201 -17.94 14.30 -1.90
N ILE A 202 -18.81 13.45 -1.35
CA ILE A 202 -18.36 12.21 -0.72
C ILE A 202 -17.69 11.28 -1.73
N PHE A 203 -18.24 11.16 -2.95
CA PHE A 203 -17.59 10.37 -4.01
C PHE A 203 -16.17 10.87 -4.30
N LEU A 204 -15.97 12.19 -4.42
CA LEU A 204 -14.64 12.76 -4.65
C LEU A 204 -13.66 12.47 -3.51
N SER A 205 -14.14 12.41 -2.27
CA SER A 205 -13.35 12.10 -1.08
C SER A 205 -13.04 10.60 -0.91
N VAL A 206 -14.04 9.74 -1.12
CA VAL A 206 -13.97 8.30 -0.80
C VAL A 206 -13.61 7.46 -2.02
N ARG A 207 -13.99 7.89 -3.22
CA ARG A 207 -13.83 7.19 -4.51
C ARG A 207 -14.47 5.78 -4.55
N ASP A 208 -15.48 5.51 -3.74
CA ASP A 208 -16.28 4.28 -3.84
C ASP A 208 -17.29 4.40 -4.99
N THR A 209 -17.22 3.45 -5.93
CA THR A 209 -18.09 3.38 -7.12
C THR A 209 -19.58 3.28 -6.80
N SER A 210 -19.97 2.84 -5.60
CA SER A 210 -21.37 2.79 -5.15
C SER A 210 -21.99 4.19 -5.12
N TYR A 211 -21.23 5.23 -4.74
CA TYR A 211 -21.72 6.62 -4.78
C TYR A 211 -21.95 7.07 -6.22
N LEU A 212 -21.09 6.69 -7.16
CA LEU A 212 -21.23 7.07 -8.55
C LEU A 212 -22.55 6.55 -9.15
N TYR A 213 -22.85 5.26 -8.94
CA TYR A 213 -24.12 4.68 -9.38
C TYR A 213 -25.32 5.34 -8.71
N TYR A 214 -25.19 5.67 -7.42
CA TYR A 214 -26.24 6.34 -6.67
C TYR A 214 -26.50 7.78 -7.15
N ILE A 215 -25.46 8.54 -7.46
CA ILE A 215 -25.57 9.89 -8.03
C ILE A 215 -26.31 9.83 -9.37
N PHE A 216 -25.94 8.91 -10.26
CA PHE A 216 -26.63 8.74 -11.54
C PHE A 216 -28.08 8.30 -11.38
N TYR A 217 -28.37 7.47 -10.37
CA TYR A 217 -29.75 7.11 -10.00
C TYR A 217 -30.55 8.35 -9.55
N ILE A 218 -30.06 9.13 -8.59
CA ILE A 218 -30.75 10.34 -8.09
C ILE A 218 -30.96 11.33 -9.24
N ALA A 219 -29.94 11.56 -10.06
CA ALA A 219 -30.01 12.48 -11.19
C ALA A 219 -31.09 12.04 -12.19
N SER A 220 -31.08 10.76 -12.58
CA SER A 220 -32.06 10.20 -13.52
C SER A 220 -33.47 10.24 -12.95
N PHE A 221 -33.62 9.86 -11.67
CA PHE A 221 -34.93 9.88 -11.00
C PHE A 221 -35.48 11.30 -10.81
N GLY A 222 -34.62 12.27 -10.46
CA GLY A 222 -35.00 13.68 -10.37
C GLY A 222 -35.45 14.25 -11.72
N LEU A 223 -34.73 13.94 -12.81
CA LEU A 223 -35.11 14.34 -14.17
C LEU A 223 -36.40 13.65 -14.65
N TYR A 224 -36.60 12.38 -14.30
CA TYR A 224 -37.88 11.70 -14.50
C TYR A 224 -39.03 12.44 -13.81
N GLN A 225 -38.87 12.82 -12.53
CA GLN A 225 -39.90 13.56 -11.80
C GLN A 225 -40.18 14.92 -12.43
N LEU A 226 -39.15 15.65 -12.85
CA LEU A 226 -39.33 16.93 -13.57
C LEU A 226 -40.09 16.75 -14.88
N SER A 227 -39.83 15.66 -15.61
CA SER A 227 -40.50 15.32 -16.86
C SER A 227 -42.00 15.04 -16.65
N VAL A 228 -42.34 14.15 -15.71
CA VAL A 228 -43.75 13.75 -15.45
C VAL A 228 -44.59 14.90 -14.89
N ASN A 229 -44.00 15.81 -14.09
CA ASN A 229 -44.72 16.97 -13.55
C ASN A 229 -44.86 18.13 -14.55
N GLY A 230 -44.36 17.99 -15.80
CA GLY A 230 -44.43 19.02 -16.84
C GLY A 230 -43.42 20.17 -16.68
N ALA A 231 -42.75 20.28 -15.53
CA ALA A 231 -41.76 21.33 -15.27
C ALA A 231 -40.56 21.28 -16.23
N ALA A 232 -40.18 20.08 -16.68
CA ALA A 232 -39.07 19.96 -17.62
C ALA A 232 -39.39 20.54 -19.01
N VAL A 233 -40.63 20.38 -19.46
CA VAL A 233 -41.12 20.99 -20.71
C VAL A 233 -41.18 22.51 -20.57
N GLU A 234 -41.59 23.03 -19.41
CA GLU A 234 -41.66 24.47 -19.16
C GLU A 234 -40.26 25.13 -19.15
N TYR A 235 -39.27 24.55 -18.48
CA TYR A 235 -37.98 25.21 -18.21
C TYR A 235 -36.79 24.72 -19.04
N PHE A 236 -36.74 23.45 -19.45
CA PHE A 236 -35.54 22.85 -20.05
C PHE A 236 -35.68 22.58 -21.56
N TRP A 237 -36.85 22.18 -22.03
CA TRP A 237 -37.06 21.82 -23.45
C TRP A 237 -38.42 22.25 -24.04
N PRO A 238 -38.80 23.53 -23.95
CA PRO A 238 -40.12 24.02 -24.37
C PRO A 238 -40.41 23.85 -25.87
N ASP A 239 -39.37 23.87 -26.71
CA ASP A 239 -39.51 23.84 -28.17
C ASP A 239 -39.21 22.46 -28.78
N ASN A 240 -38.96 21.43 -27.96
CA ASN A 240 -38.62 20.09 -28.43
C ASN A 240 -39.59 19.01 -27.90
N PRO A 241 -40.79 18.88 -28.51
CA PRO A 241 -41.78 17.86 -28.12
C PRO A 241 -41.28 16.42 -28.28
N TRP A 242 -40.42 16.17 -29.28
CA TRP A 242 -39.83 14.84 -29.48
C TRP A 242 -39.00 14.41 -28.27
N TRP A 243 -38.12 15.29 -27.79
CA TRP A 243 -37.32 15.00 -26.60
C TRP A 243 -38.17 14.94 -25.34
N ALA A 244 -39.19 15.81 -25.20
CA ALA A 244 -40.12 15.75 -24.07
C ALA A 244 -40.78 14.36 -23.91
N ASN A 245 -41.23 13.79 -25.02
CA ASN A 245 -41.85 12.46 -25.04
C ASN A 245 -40.82 11.35 -24.80
N ALA A 246 -39.62 11.47 -25.35
CA ALA A 246 -38.56 10.48 -25.14
C ALA A 246 -37.97 10.52 -23.71
N ALA A 247 -37.91 11.70 -23.09
CA ALA A 247 -37.25 11.95 -21.81
C ALA A 247 -37.86 11.12 -20.67
N THR A 248 -39.19 11.03 -20.59
CA THR A 248 -39.88 10.28 -19.52
C THR A 248 -39.47 8.80 -19.49
N PRO A 249 -39.66 7.98 -20.55
CA PRO A 249 -39.20 6.60 -20.56
C PRO A 249 -37.68 6.46 -20.51
N PHE A 250 -36.92 7.40 -21.10
CA PHE A 250 -35.45 7.40 -21.05
C PHE A 250 -34.95 7.50 -19.61
N PHE A 251 -35.44 8.46 -18.83
CA PHE A 251 -35.01 8.66 -17.45
C PHE A 251 -35.50 7.56 -16.50
N ILE A 252 -36.67 6.96 -16.75
CA ILE A 252 -37.09 5.74 -16.04
C ILE A 252 -36.10 4.59 -16.33
N GLY A 253 -35.71 4.41 -17.59
CA GLY A 253 -34.71 3.42 -18.00
C GLY A 253 -33.36 3.62 -17.31
N CYS A 254 -32.85 4.87 -17.31
CA CYS A 254 -31.62 5.25 -16.63
C CYS A 254 -31.72 5.03 -15.10
N ALA A 255 -32.83 5.42 -14.47
CA ALA A 255 -33.06 5.19 -13.05
C ALA A 255 -33.09 3.68 -12.71
N GLY A 256 -33.77 2.86 -13.50
CA GLY A 256 -33.78 1.41 -13.33
C GLY A 256 -32.40 0.76 -13.50
N LEU A 257 -31.62 1.21 -14.49
CA LEU A 257 -30.26 0.76 -14.76
C LEU A 257 -29.32 1.09 -13.60
N PHE A 258 -29.20 2.38 -13.26
CA PHE A 258 -28.29 2.85 -12.22
C PHE A 258 -28.74 2.44 -10.82
N GLY A 259 -30.05 2.41 -10.56
CA GLY A 259 -30.62 1.91 -9.31
C GLY A 259 -30.32 0.42 -9.10
N SER A 260 -30.41 -0.40 -10.16
CA SER A 260 -30.09 -1.84 -10.07
C SER A 260 -28.60 -2.06 -9.81
N GLN A 261 -27.75 -1.31 -10.52
CA GLN A 261 -26.30 -1.37 -10.32
C GLN A 261 -25.88 -0.84 -8.95
N PHE A 262 -26.54 0.21 -8.45
CA PHE A 262 -26.37 0.69 -7.08
C PHE A 262 -26.71 -0.39 -6.07
N ALA A 263 -27.90 -0.99 -6.13
CA ALA A 263 -28.31 -2.04 -5.20
C ALA A 263 -27.37 -3.25 -5.23
N ARG A 264 -26.90 -3.62 -6.42
CA ARG A 264 -25.92 -4.71 -6.62
C ARG A 264 -24.61 -4.44 -5.88
N SER A 265 -24.06 -3.24 -6.04
CA SER A 265 -22.82 -2.79 -5.38
C SER A 265 -23.00 -2.58 -3.88
N PHE A 266 -24.12 -1.95 -3.48
CA PHE A 266 -24.43 -1.59 -2.11
C PHE A 266 -24.67 -2.82 -1.22
N LEU A 267 -25.48 -3.76 -1.69
CA LEU A 267 -25.79 -5.01 -0.97
C LEU A 267 -24.75 -6.11 -1.22
N GLN A 268 -23.69 -5.83 -2.00
CA GLN A 268 -22.62 -6.78 -2.36
C GLN A 268 -23.19 -8.13 -2.84
N THR A 269 -24.21 -8.08 -3.68
CA THR A 269 -25.02 -9.25 -4.05
C THR A 269 -24.19 -10.34 -4.73
N LYS A 270 -23.14 -9.99 -5.47
CA LYS A 270 -22.16 -10.92 -6.05
C LYS A 270 -21.57 -11.90 -5.03
N ASN A 271 -21.32 -11.45 -3.80
CA ASN A 271 -20.69 -12.27 -2.75
C ASN A 271 -21.73 -13.11 -2.00
N HIS A 272 -22.93 -12.56 -1.83
CA HIS A 272 -23.94 -13.15 -0.96
C HIS A 272 -24.96 -14.00 -1.73
N SER A 273 -25.42 -13.58 -2.91
CA SER A 273 -26.49 -14.25 -3.68
C SER A 273 -26.26 -14.19 -5.19
N ARG A 274 -25.79 -15.30 -5.78
CA ARG A 274 -25.58 -15.40 -7.23
C ARG A 274 -26.86 -15.28 -8.05
N TRP A 275 -27.98 -15.80 -7.54
CA TRP A 275 -29.28 -15.72 -8.24
C TRP A 275 -29.77 -14.27 -8.32
N LEU A 276 -29.69 -13.56 -7.19
CA LEU A 276 -30.13 -12.17 -7.12
C LEU A 276 -29.22 -11.24 -7.93
N ASP A 277 -27.90 -11.48 -7.91
CA ASP A 277 -26.95 -10.75 -8.75
C ASP A 277 -27.28 -10.90 -10.24
N ARG A 278 -27.58 -12.13 -10.71
CA ARG A 278 -28.01 -12.37 -12.10
C ARG A 278 -29.31 -11.65 -12.45
N LEU A 279 -30.27 -11.62 -11.52
CA LEU A 279 -31.55 -10.96 -11.74
C LEU A 279 -31.37 -9.44 -11.84
N LEU A 280 -30.55 -8.84 -10.97
CA LEU A 280 -30.18 -7.42 -11.09
C LEU A 280 -29.43 -7.11 -12.39
N ILE A 281 -28.55 -8.01 -12.86
CA ILE A 281 -27.88 -7.87 -14.17
C ILE A 281 -28.90 -7.91 -15.32
N ALA A 282 -29.90 -8.80 -15.25
CA ALA A 282 -30.96 -8.85 -16.24
C ALA A 282 -31.78 -7.55 -16.26
N LEU A 283 -32.07 -6.96 -15.09
CA LEU A 283 -32.71 -5.64 -15.01
C LEU A 283 -31.84 -4.51 -15.56
N ILE A 284 -30.53 -4.54 -15.33
CA ILE A 284 -29.58 -3.57 -15.92
C ILE A 284 -29.62 -3.66 -17.45
N ALA A 285 -29.58 -4.87 -18.01
CA ALA A 285 -29.68 -5.09 -19.45
C ALA A 285 -31.04 -4.63 -20.00
N PHE A 286 -32.13 -4.91 -19.30
CA PHE A 286 -33.46 -4.46 -19.67
C PHE A 286 -33.60 -2.93 -19.60
N GLY A 287 -33.01 -2.30 -18.58
CA GLY A 287 -32.93 -0.83 -18.47
C GLY A 287 -32.15 -0.21 -19.61
N ALA A 288 -30.98 -0.76 -19.97
CA ALA A 288 -30.19 -0.30 -21.11
C ALA A 288 -30.96 -0.45 -22.44
N LEU A 289 -31.73 -1.54 -22.58
CA LEU A 289 -32.60 -1.74 -23.74
C LEU A 289 -33.70 -0.66 -23.79
N VAL A 290 -34.37 -0.37 -22.67
CA VAL A 290 -35.39 0.70 -22.60
C VAL A 290 -34.81 2.06 -22.97
N VAL A 291 -33.60 2.39 -22.48
CA VAL A 291 -32.88 3.63 -22.81
C VAL A 291 -32.57 3.73 -24.30
N GLY A 292 -32.12 2.63 -24.92
CA GLY A 292 -31.88 2.61 -26.37
C GLY A 292 -33.17 2.74 -27.17
N LEU A 293 -34.22 2.00 -26.79
CA LEU A 293 -35.51 2.01 -27.47
C LEU A 293 -36.24 3.35 -27.33
N SER A 294 -36.10 4.06 -26.19
CA SER A 294 -36.73 5.37 -25.99
C SER A 294 -36.26 6.44 -26.97
N LEU A 295 -35.07 6.27 -27.55
CA LEU A 295 -34.52 7.19 -28.56
C LEU A 295 -34.85 6.77 -30.01
N MET A 296 -35.25 5.51 -30.22
CA MET A 296 -35.35 4.91 -31.56
C MET A 296 -36.77 4.47 -31.96
N THR A 297 -37.67 4.29 -31.00
CA THR A 297 -39.00 3.68 -31.24
C THR A 297 -40.15 4.58 -30.83
N SER A 298 -41.38 4.15 -31.13
CA SER A 298 -42.61 4.85 -30.74
C SER A 298 -42.67 5.10 -29.22
N TYR A 299 -43.16 6.28 -28.85
CA TYR A 299 -43.35 6.72 -27.47
C TYR A 299 -44.16 5.71 -26.63
N ALA A 300 -45.32 5.25 -27.13
CA ALA A 300 -46.15 4.25 -26.44
C ALA A 300 -45.42 2.97 -26.02
N LEU A 301 -44.63 2.38 -26.93
CA LEU A 301 -43.92 1.12 -26.66
C LEU A 301 -42.85 1.34 -25.58
N SER A 302 -42.08 2.41 -25.72
CA SER A 302 -41.01 2.76 -24.78
C SER A 302 -41.56 3.02 -23.39
N LEU A 303 -42.66 3.75 -23.28
CA LEU A 303 -43.32 4.03 -22.00
C LEU A 303 -43.83 2.74 -21.33
N ARG A 304 -44.48 1.84 -22.07
CA ARG A 304 -44.94 0.55 -21.52
C ARG A 304 -43.80 -0.32 -21.00
N LEU A 305 -42.72 -0.43 -21.78
CA LEU A 305 -41.53 -1.18 -21.36
C LEU A 305 -40.89 -0.54 -20.12
N ALA A 306 -40.82 0.80 -20.06
CA ALA A 306 -40.34 1.54 -18.91
C ALA A 306 -41.21 1.30 -17.65
N THR A 307 -42.53 1.24 -17.80
CA THR A 307 -43.44 0.90 -16.68
C THR A 307 -43.22 -0.53 -16.18
N ILE A 308 -43.08 -1.51 -17.09
CA ILE A 308 -42.76 -2.90 -16.73
C ILE A 308 -41.41 -2.97 -16.01
N LEU A 309 -40.40 -2.26 -16.51
CA LEU A 309 -39.09 -2.14 -15.87
C LEU A 309 -39.22 -1.57 -14.46
N ALA A 310 -39.94 -0.46 -14.27
CA ALA A 310 -40.11 0.17 -12.96
C ALA A 310 -40.78 -0.78 -11.95
N LEU A 311 -41.87 -1.46 -12.35
CA LEU A 311 -42.58 -2.40 -11.48
C LEU A 311 -41.71 -3.60 -11.09
N THR A 312 -41.03 -4.21 -12.07
CA THR A 312 -40.14 -5.35 -11.83
C THR A 312 -38.94 -4.93 -10.96
N PHE A 313 -38.36 -3.76 -11.23
CA PHE A 313 -37.29 -3.17 -10.44
C PHE A 313 -37.70 -3.00 -8.97
N THR A 314 -38.86 -2.38 -8.69
CA THR A 314 -39.33 -2.15 -7.33
C THR A 314 -39.46 -3.46 -6.53
N VAL A 315 -40.06 -4.49 -7.12
CA VAL A 315 -40.23 -5.80 -6.47
C VAL A 315 -38.87 -6.45 -6.17
N VAL A 316 -37.97 -6.42 -7.14
CA VAL A 316 -36.66 -7.06 -7.03
C VAL A 316 -35.76 -6.38 -6.00
N ILE A 317 -35.74 -5.04 -6.01
CA ILE A 317 -34.95 -4.25 -5.06
C ILE A 317 -35.40 -4.50 -3.63
N PHE A 318 -36.72 -4.54 -3.41
CA PHE A 318 -37.26 -4.80 -2.09
C PHE A 318 -36.94 -6.23 -1.62
N ALA A 319 -37.11 -7.22 -2.49
CA ALA A 319 -36.72 -8.61 -2.23
C ALA A 319 -35.21 -8.73 -1.94
N ALA A 320 -34.38 -7.98 -2.65
CA ALA A 320 -32.93 -7.92 -2.43
C ALA A 320 -32.57 -7.37 -1.05
N GLY A 321 -33.23 -6.30 -0.64
CA GLY A 321 -33.09 -5.72 0.70
C GLY A 321 -33.42 -6.74 1.78
N ILE A 322 -34.59 -7.38 1.71
CA ILE A 322 -35.04 -8.38 2.70
C ILE A 322 -34.08 -9.57 2.77
N LEU A 323 -33.70 -10.14 1.63
CA LEU A 323 -32.79 -11.28 1.58
C LEU A 323 -31.41 -10.94 2.15
N ALA A 324 -30.90 -9.73 1.88
CA ALA A 324 -29.64 -9.25 2.43
C ALA A 324 -29.73 -9.08 3.95
N TRP A 325 -30.85 -8.54 4.46
CA TRP A 325 -31.08 -8.38 5.89
C TRP A 325 -31.16 -9.71 6.64
N TRP A 326 -31.89 -10.70 6.10
CA TRP A 326 -31.96 -12.05 6.67
C TRP A 326 -30.60 -12.76 6.73
N ARG A 327 -29.66 -12.35 5.89
CA ARG A 327 -28.29 -12.88 5.88
C ARG A 327 -27.31 -12.13 6.78
N GLY A 328 -27.81 -11.19 7.58
CA GLY A 328 -27.02 -10.51 8.61
C GLY A 328 -26.27 -9.26 8.12
N LEU A 329 -26.51 -8.76 6.90
CA LEU A 329 -25.95 -7.48 6.45
C LEU A 329 -26.61 -6.34 7.22
N ARG A 330 -25.89 -5.78 8.21
CA ARG A 330 -26.38 -4.67 9.06
C ARG A 330 -26.86 -3.47 8.24
N VAL A 331 -26.17 -3.15 7.15
CA VAL A 331 -26.47 -2.00 6.30
C VAL A 331 -27.81 -2.17 5.54
N ALA A 332 -28.28 -3.41 5.33
CA ALA A 332 -29.52 -3.68 4.62
C ALA A 332 -30.78 -3.15 5.33
N ARG A 333 -30.74 -2.94 6.66
CA ARG A 333 -31.87 -2.38 7.42
C ARG A 333 -32.27 -0.99 6.93
N TYR A 334 -31.27 -0.11 6.72
CA TYR A 334 -31.50 1.26 6.28
C TYR A 334 -31.97 1.30 4.84
N PHE A 335 -31.44 0.38 4.01
CA PHE A 335 -31.89 0.19 2.65
C PHE A 335 -33.39 -0.14 2.59
N ILE A 336 -33.86 -1.12 3.37
CA ILE A 336 -35.27 -1.50 3.40
C ILE A 336 -36.14 -0.33 3.88
N ILE A 337 -35.73 0.38 4.94
CA ILE A 337 -36.49 1.52 5.48
C ILE A 337 -36.63 2.61 4.40
N ALA A 338 -35.55 2.95 3.71
CA ALA A 338 -35.56 3.96 2.64
C ALA A 338 -36.49 3.56 1.49
N TRP A 339 -36.35 2.34 0.96
CA TRP A 339 -37.22 1.83 -0.10
C TRP A 339 -38.67 1.66 0.33
N SER A 340 -38.94 1.40 1.61
CA SER A 340 -40.30 1.36 2.15
C SER A 340 -40.96 2.75 2.13
N ALA A 341 -40.22 3.81 2.46
CA ALA A 341 -40.72 5.19 2.39
C ALA A 341 -41.09 5.57 0.95
N PHE A 342 -40.22 5.22 -0.02
CA PHE A 342 -40.49 5.40 -1.44
C PHE A 342 -41.74 4.63 -1.90
N LEU A 343 -41.82 3.34 -1.55
CA LEU A 343 -42.90 2.46 -1.98
C LEU A 343 -44.25 2.86 -1.37
N LEU A 344 -44.27 3.28 -0.10
CA LEU A 344 -45.46 3.83 0.55
C LEU A 344 -45.94 5.10 -0.18
N GLY A 345 -45.03 6.02 -0.50
CA GLY A 345 -45.34 7.23 -1.26
C GLY A 345 -45.93 6.92 -2.64
N GLY A 346 -45.34 5.93 -3.34
CA GLY A 346 -45.85 5.43 -4.62
C GLY A 346 -47.26 4.84 -4.51
N ILE A 347 -47.52 3.97 -3.52
CA ILE A 347 -48.84 3.39 -3.27
C ILE A 347 -49.88 4.48 -3.00
N VAL A 348 -49.57 5.44 -2.12
CA VAL A 348 -50.48 6.55 -1.81
C VAL A 348 -50.82 7.35 -3.07
N ASN A 349 -49.82 7.67 -3.89
CA ASN A 349 -50.03 8.36 -5.16
C ASN A 349 -50.88 7.54 -6.13
N THR A 350 -50.63 6.22 -6.26
CA THR A 350 -51.44 5.33 -7.11
C THR A 350 -52.89 5.25 -6.63
N LEU A 351 -53.14 5.10 -5.34
CA LEU A 351 -54.49 5.06 -4.78
C LEU A 351 -55.24 6.39 -4.98
N MET A 352 -54.53 7.52 -4.90
CA MET A 352 -55.07 8.84 -5.21
C MET A 352 -55.46 8.94 -6.69
N VAL A 353 -54.57 8.54 -7.60
CA VAL A 353 -54.84 8.51 -9.05
C VAL A 353 -56.05 7.63 -9.40
N LEU A 354 -56.22 6.50 -8.72
CA LEU A 354 -57.37 5.60 -8.89
C LEU A 354 -58.69 6.16 -8.31
N GLY A 355 -58.62 7.30 -7.61
CA GLY A 355 -59.77 7.95 -6.98
C GLY A 355 -60.21 7.30 -5.65
N LEU A 356 -59.38 6.43 -5.06
CA LEU A 356 -59.65 5.78 -3.77
C LEU A 356 -59.26 6.67 -2.58
N LEU A 357 -58.30 7.58 -2.79
CA LEU A 357 -57.90 8.59 -1.81
C LEU A 357 -58.28 9.99 -2.32
N PRO A 358 -58.62 10.93 -1.42
CA PRO A 358 -58.89 12.30 -1.81
C PRO A 358 -57.63 12.97 -2.36
N ASN A 359 -57.78 13.87 -3.34
CA ASN A 359 -56.67 14.67 -3.87
C ASN A 359 -56.38 15.83 -2.91
N VAL A 360 -55.61 15.55 -1.86
CA VAL A 360 -55.11 16.54 -0.89
C VAL A 360 -53.59 16.70 -1.01
N PHE A 361 -53.05 17.76 -0.41
CA PHE A 361 -51.62 18.07 -0.43
C PHE A 361 -50.71 16.85 -0.19
N LEU A 362 -50.98 16.09 0.88
CA LEU A 362 -50.17 14.94 1.28
C LEU A 362 -50.20 13.81 0.25
N THR A 363 -51.37 13.51 -0.31
CA THR A 363 -51.54 12.40 -1.27
C THR A 363 -51.01 12.73 -2.65
N MET A 364 -51.10 14.00 -3.05
CA MET A 364 -50.60 14.50 -4.33
C MET A 364 -49.07 14.47 -4.40
N TYR A 365 -48.38 14.82 -3.31
CA TYR A 365 -46.91 14.85 -3.26
C TYR A 365 -46.30 13.63 -2.54
N ALA A 366 -47.10 12.59 -2.25
CA ALA A 366 -46.65 11.44 -1.46
C ALA A 366 -45.44 10.72 -2.08
N SER A 367 -45.44 10.54 -3.40
CA SER A 367 -44.35 9.89 -4.12
C SER A 367 -43.05 10.70 -4.07
N GLN A 368 -43.16 12.02 -4.23
CA GLN A 368 -42.04 12.95 -4.21
C GLN A 368 -41.43 13.02 -2.81
N ILE A 369 -42.26 13.16 -1.76
CA ILE A 369 -41.84 13.15 -0.37
C ILE A 369 -41.17 11.82 -0.01
N GLY A 370 -41.78 10.70 -0.41
CA GLY A 370 -41.22 9.36 -0.21
C GLY A 370 -39.83 9.22 -0.84
N SER A 371 -39.63 9.75 -2.05
CA SER A 371 -38.32 9.75 -2.72
C SER A 371 -37.28 10.66 -2.05
N ALA A 372 -37.67 11.84 -1.56
CA ALA A 372 -36.75 12.72 -0.84
C ALA A 372 -36.27 12.07 0.47
N ILE A 373 -37.18 11.40 1.18
CA ILE A 373 -36.86 10.62 2.39
C ILE A 373 -35.96 9.43 2.05
N GLU A 374 -36.29 8.67 1.00
CA GLU A 374 -35.46 7.57 0.51
C GLU A 374 -34.04 8.04 0.22
N VAL A 375 -33.89 9.14 -0.51
CA VAL A 375 -32.59 9.68 -0.89
C VAL A 375 -31.77 10.10 0.33
N ALA A 376 -32.41 10.78 1.29
CA ALA A 376 -31.78 11.17 2.55
C ALA A 376 -31.30 9.96 3.37
N LEU A 377 -32.16 8.95 3.51
CA LEU A 377 -31.86 7.75 4.28
C LEU A 377 -30.78 6.86 3.64
N LEU A 378 -30.80 6.69 2.31
CA LEU A 378 -29.78 5.92 1.60
C LEU A 378 -28.41 6.61 1.66
N SER A 379 -28.36 7.94 1.59
CA SER A 379 -27.11 8.68 1.79
C SER A 379 -26.53 8.50 3.19
N LEU A 380 -27.37 8.51 4.23
CA LEU A 380 -26.93 8.24 5.59
C LEU A 380 -26.40 6.80 5.73
N ALA A 381 -27.11 5.83 5.14
CA ALA A 381 -26.70 4.42 5.14
C ALA A 381 -25.36 4.19 4.44
N LEU A 382 -25.10 4.92 3.36
CA LEU A 382 -23.86 4.87 2.60
C LEU A 382 -22.70 5.49 3.40
N ALA A 383 -22.94 6.60 4.09
CA ALA A 383 -21.97 7.22 4.98
C ALA A 383 -21.58 6.30 6.15
N ASP A 384 -22.57 5.67 6.80
CA ASP A 384 -22.36 4.71 7.89
C ASP A 384 -21.52 3.51 7.42
N ARG A 385 -21.83 2.95 6.24
CA ARG A 385 -21.05 1.87 5.63
C ARG A 385 -19.57 2.25 5.43
N ILE A 386 -19.28 3.46 4.96
CA ILE A 386 -17.91 3.92 4.73
C ILE A 386 -17.17 4.11 6.05
N ASN A 387 -17.82 4.68 7.06
CA ASN A 387 -17.22 4.84 8.38
C ASN A 387 -16.84 3.49 8.98
N ALA A 388 -17.74 2.49 8.91
CA ALA A 388 -17.44 1.14 9.35
C ALA A 388 -16.29 0.49 8.57
N MET A 389 -16.22 0.70 7.25
CA MET A 389 -15.13 0.17 6.43
C MET A 389 -13.77 0.82 6.76
N ARG A 390 -13.76 2.14 6.97
CA ARG A 390 -12.55 2.89 7.38
C ARG A 390 -12.04 2.44 8.75
N GLU A 391 -12.95 2.23 9.69
CA GLU A 391 -12.60 1.73 11.02
C GLU A 391 -11.97 0.32 10.94
N GLN A 392 -12.55 -0.58 10.13
CA GLN A 392 -11.98 -1.91 9.91
C GLN A 392 -10.60 -1.87 9.24
N GLN A 393 -10.40 -0.98 8.26
CA GLN A 393 -9.09 -0.79 7.62
C GLN A 393 -8.05 -0.24 8.59
N ALA A 394 -8.42 0.73 9.42
CA ALA A 394 -7.55 1.30 10.45
C ALA A 394 -7.11 0.22 11.46
N GLN A 395 -8.04 -0.63 11.91
CA GLN A 395 -7.72 -1.74 12.81
C GLN A 395 -6.76 -2.74 12.16
N THR A 396 -7.01 -3.10 10.90
CA THR A 396 -6.15 -4.05 10.17
C THR A 396 -4.73 -3.50 10.01
N LEU A 397 -4.59 -2.20 9.71
CA LEU A 397 -3.31 -1.52 9.62
C LEU A 397 -2.59 -1.48 10.97
N TYR A 398 -3.31 -1.21 12.06
CA TYR A 398 -2.78 -1.22 13.41
C TYR A 398 -2.23 -2.60 13.80
N ASP A 399 -3.01 -3.66 13.59
CA ASP A 399 -2.60 -5.04 13.89
C ASP A 399 -1.40 -5.48 13.04
N ALA A 400 -1.35 -5.07 11.76
CA ALA A 400 -0.21 -5.34 10.89
C ALA A 400 1.06 -4.60 11.36
N GLY A 401 0.91 -3.35 11.81
CA GLY A 401 2.01 -2.57 12.39
C GLY A 401 2.60 -3.24 13.64
N GLN A 402 1.75 -3.67 14.57
CA GLN A 402 2.19 -4.38 15.77
C GLN A 402 2.93 -5.69 15.45
N LYS A 403 2.40 -6.49 14.52
CA LYS A 403 3.05 -7.74 14.10
C LYS A 403 4.43 -7.49 13.49
N LEU A 404 4.56 -6.43 12.67
CA LEU A 404 5.83 -6.08 12.08
C LEU A 404 6.86 -5.66 13.13
N GLU A 405 6.44 -4.91 14.15
CA GLU A 405 7.31 -4.49 15.24
C GLU A 405 7.82 -5.69 16.06
N VAL A 406 6.93 -6.63 16.41
CA VAL A 406 7.32 -7.86 17.13
C VAL A 406 8.30 -8.70 16.30
N LEU A 407 8.05 -8.87 14.99
CA LEU A 407 8.95 -9.61 14.10
C LEU A 407 10.33 -8.94 13.99
N ASN A 408 10.37 -7.61 13.93
CA ASN A 408 11.63 -6.87 13.87
C ASN A 408 12.43 -7.03 15.18
N GLN A 409 11.76 -6.95 16.34
CA GLN A 409 12.38 -7.20 17.64
C GLN A 409 12.94 -8.63 17.75
N GLN A 410 12.20 -9.64 17.27
CA GLN A 410 12.67 -11.03 17.25
C GLN A 410 13.90 -11.21 16.35
N LEU A 411 13.90 -10.58 15.17
CA LEU A 411 15.03 -10.64 14.25
C LEU A 411 16.26 -9.96 14.82
N ALA A 412 16.10 -8.79 15.44
CA ALA A 412 17.19 -8.09 16.12
C ALA A 412 17.77 -8.93 17.27
N HIS A 413 16.92 -9.56 18.07
CA HIS A 413 17.36 -10.46 19.14
C HIS A 413 18.11 -11.68 18.61
N SER A 414 17.60 -12.32 17.55
CA SER A 414 18.24 -13.49 16.92
C SER A 414 19.62 -13.14 16.34
N ASN A 415 19.77 -11.97 15.72
CA ASN A 415 21.07 -11.52 15.21
C ASN A 415 22.07 -11.31 16.36
N LYS A 416 21.64 -10.64 17.43
CA LYS A 416 22.50 -10.42 18.60
C LYS A 416 22.98 -11.74 19.23
N LEU A 417 22.08 -12.71 19.40
CA LEU A 417 22.44 -14.04 19.91
C LEU A 417 23.42 -14.76 19.00
N LYS A 418 23.26 -14.66 17.67
CA LYS A 418 24.17 -15.26 16.70
C LYS A 418 25.58 -14.67 16.84
N ASP A 419 25.68 -13.36 16.98
CA ASP A 419 26.98 -12.67 17.10
C ASP A 419 27.68 -13.00 18.42
N GLU A 420 26.93 -13.04 19.53
CA GLU A 420 27.44 -13.42 20.85
C GLU A 420 27.93 -14.88 20.87
N PHE A 421 27.14 -15.80 20.32
CA PHE A 421 27.49 -17.21 20.21
C PHE A 421 28.78 -17.44 19.42
N LEU A 422 28.95 -16.76 18.28
CA LEU A 422 30.15 -16.88 17.46
C LEU A 422 31.41 -16.34 18.17
N ALA A 423 31.28 -15.23 18.90
CA ALA A 423 32.38 -14.66 19.67
C ALA A 423 32.83 -15.61 20.80
N THR A 424 31.89 -16.15 21.58
CA THR A 424 32.18 -17.09 22.67
C THR A 424 32.83 -18.38 22.15
N LEU A 425 32.26 -19.01 21.12
CA LEU A 425 32.82 -20.25 20.56
C LEU A 425 34.26 -20.09 20.09
N THR A 426 34.59 -18.95 19.48
CA THR A 426 35.95 -18.69 19.00
C THR A 426 36.94 -18.65 20.16
N HIS A 427 36.59 -17.99 21.26
CA HIS A 427 37.43 -17.92 22.45
C HIS A 427 37.62 -19.29 23.10
N GLU A 428 36.51 -20.04 23.26
CA GLU A 428 36.50 -21.37 23.87
C GLU A 428 37.27 -22.42 23.04
N LEU A 429 37.35 -22.24 21.71
CA LEU A 429 38.17 -23.11 20.85
C LEU A 429 39.65 -22.71 20.85
N ARG A 430 39.97 -21.41 20.95
CA ARG A 430 41.35 -20.91 20.89
C ARG A 430 42.20 -21.40 22.08
N THR A 431 41.66 -21.31 23.28
CA THR A 431 42.38 -21.62 24.53
C THR A 431 42.90 -23.07 24.59
N PRO A 432 42.08 -24.12 24.41
CA PRO A 432 42.58 -25.50 24.43
C PRO A 432 43.55 -25.78 23.28
N MET A 433 43.33 -25.18 22.10
CA MET A 433 44.19 -25.37 20.94
C MET A 433 45.59 -24.78 21.12
N ASN A 434 45.71 -23.61 21.74
CA ASN A 434 47.00 -23.04 22.10
C ASN A 434 47.76 -23.95 23.10
N GLY A 435 47.04 -24.58 24.03
CA GLY A 435 47.62 -25.57 24.94
C GLY A 435 48.15 -26.81 24.22
N VAL A 436 47.40 -27.33 23.23
CA VAL A 436 47.84 -28.44 22.38
C VAL A 436 49.08 -28.05 21.57
N ILE A 437 49.10 -26.89 20.92
CA ILE A 437 50.24 -26.40 20.14
C ILE A 437 51.47 -26.24 21.04
N GLY A 438 51.34 -25.56 22.17
CA GLY A 438 52.45 -25.36 23.10
C GLY A 438 53.01 -26.67 23.66
N SER A 439 52.14 -27.65 23.94
CA SER A 439 52.58 -28.99 24.37
C SER A 439 53.35 -29.72 23.27
N LEU A 440 52.89 -29.62 22.02
CA LEU A 440 53.56 -30.20 20.86
C LEU A 440 54.90 -29.52 20.58
N GLU A 441 55.00 -28.21 20.75
CA GLU A 441 56.26 -27.45 20.60
C GLU A 441 57.26 -27.81 21.71
N LEU A 442 56.81 -27.97 22.96
CA LEU A 442 57.65 -28.48 24.03
C LEU A 442 58.15 -29.90 23.73
N MET A 443 57.34 -30.74 23.10
CA MET A 443 57.74 -32.10 22.74
C MET A 443 58.91 -32.12 21.74
N GLN A 444 59.04 -31.11 20.87
CA GLN A 444 60.18 -30.95 19.95
C GLN A 444 61.49 -30.62 20.67
N THR A 445 61.44 -30.31 21.97
CA THR A 445 62.62 -29.98 22.75
C THR A 445 63.29 -31.19 23.39
N VAL A 446 62.68 -32.38 23.25
CA VAL A 446 63.16 -33.65 23.79
C VAL A 446 63.61 -34.54 22.62
N ASP A 447 64.62 -35.39 22.82
CA ASP A 447 65.02 -36.38 21.82
C ASP A 447 63.86 -37.38 21.59
N LEU A 448 63.28 -37.35 20.39
CA LEU A 448 62.18 -38.20 19.98
C LEU A 448 62.68 -39.28 19.02
N ASP A 449 62.05 -40.46 19.06
CA ASP A 449 62.19 -41.47 18.02
C ASP A 449 61.64 -40.91 16.68
N PRO A 450 62.30 -41.12 15.52
CA PRO A 450 61.81 -40.67 14.21
C PRO A 450 60.32 -40.94 13.92
N GLU A 451 59.75 -42.04 14.42
CA GLU A 451 58.30 -42.31 14.25
C GLU A 451 57.42 -41.39 15.12
N LEU A 452 57.84 -41.10 16.35
CA LEU A 452 57.18 -40.15 17.25
C LEU A 452 57.32 -38.70 16.77
N GLU A 453 58.45 -38.36 16.17
CA GLU A 453 58.68 -37.06 15.54
C GLU A 453 57.68 -36.83 14.39
N GLN A 454 57.43 -37.85 13.57
CA GLN A 454 56.44 -37.76 12.49
C GLN A 454 55.00 -37.59 13.01
N TYR A 455 54.61 -38.30 14.08
CA TYR A 455 53.30 -38.11 14.71
C TYR A 455 53.16 -36.73 15.34
N GLN A 456 54.22 -36.24 15.99
CA GLN A 456 54.27 -34.88 16.55
C GLN A 456 54.11 -33.82 15.45
N GLN A 457 54.86 -33.93 14.35
CA GLN A 457 54.76 -32.99 13.23
C GLN A 457 53.36 -32.97 12.62
N THR A 458 52.75 -34.15 12.47
CA THR A 458 51.38 -34.29 11.94
C THR A 458 50.34 -33.67 12.87
N ALA A 459 50.44 -33.91 14.18
CA ALA A 459 49.57 -33.32 15.18
C ALA A 459 49.73 -31.79 15.26
N ALA A 460 50.98 -31.29 15.21
CA ALA A 460 51.29 -29.87 15.25
C ALA A 460 50.78 -29.15 13.99
N GLY A 461 50.93 -29.77 12.82
CA GLY A 461 50.34 -29.28 11.57
C GLY A 461 48.81 -29.18 11.68
N SER A 462 48.15 -30.24 12.13
CA SER A 462 46.69 -30.28 12.28
C SER A 462 46.15 -29.25 13.27
N ALA A 463 46.86 -29.04 14.38
CA ALA A 463 46.50 -28.05 15.38
C ALA A 463 46.64 -26.60 14.86
N ARG A 464 47.73 -26.31 14.14
CA ARG A 464 47.93 -25.01 13.47
C ARG A 464 46.88 -24.75 12.39
N ASP A 465 46.50 -25.77 11.61
CA ASP A 465 45.47 -25.63 10.58
C ASP A 465 44.09 -25.35 11.17
N MET A 466 43.71 -26.03 12.27
CA MET A 466 42.46 -25.74 12.97
C MET A 466 42.44 -24.31 13.53
N MET A 467 43.56 -23.84 14.09
CA MET A 467 43.68 -22.46 14.56
C MET A 467 43.57 -21.44 13.42
N ARG A 468 44.16 -21.72 12.25
CA ARG A 468 43.99 -20.90 11.05
C ARG A 468 42.52 -20.81 10.61
N MET A 469 41.79 -21.93 10.67
CA MET A 469 40.36 -21.99 10.36
C MET A 469 39.51 -21.15 11.33
N VAL A 470 39.74 -21.29 12.63
CA VAL A 470 39.03 -20.53 13.67
C VAL A 470 39.28 -19.03 13.52
N ASN A 471 40.54 -18.62 13.33
CA ASN A 471 40.89 -17.22 13.09
C ASN A 471 40.23 -16.67 11.81
N GLY A 472 40.15 -17.47 10.75
CA GLY A 472 39.45 -17.09 9.52
C GLY A 472 37.95 -16.84 9.72
N ILE A 473 37.28 -17.68 10.52
CA ILE A 473 35.86 -17.48 10.88
C ILE A 473 35.67 -16.19 11.69
N LEU A 474 36.57 -15.92 12.64
CA LEU A 474 36.54 -14.70 13.44
C LEU A 474 36.71 -13.46 12.55
N THR A 475 37.76 -13.42 11.73
CA THR A 475 38.01 -12.30 10.80
C THR A 475 36.81 -12.04 9.90
N LEU A 476 36.19 -13.08 9.35
CA LEU A 476 34.99 -12.96 8.54
C LEU A 476 33.79 -12.40 9.33
N THR A 477 33.64 -12.80 10.59
CA THR A 477 32.54 -12.34 11.46
C THR A 477 32.72 -10.88 11.86
N GLU A 478 33.95 -10.47 12.19
CA GLU A 478 34.30 -9.08 12.52
C GLU A 478 34.15 -8.14 11.33
N LEU A 479 34.51 -8.60 10.13
CA LEU A 479 34.28 -7.88 8.88
C LEU A 479 32.78 -7.71 8.58
N GLN A 480 31.96 -8.75 8.80
CA GLN A 480 30.50 -8.66 8.63
C GLN A 480 29.84 -7.71 9.63
N ALA A 481 30.33 -7.69 10.87
CA ALA A 481 29.83 -6.81 11.91
C ALA A 481 30.34 -5.36 11.76
N GLY A 482 31.21 -5.07 10.77
CA GLY A 482 31.84 -3.75 10.59
C GLY A 482 32.75 -3.34 11.76
N LYS A 483 33.19 -4.31 12.58
CA LYS A 483 34.04 -4.07 13.75
C LYS A 483 35.52 -3.98 13.39
N LEU A 484 35.95 -4.66 12.32
CA LEU A 484 37.34 -4.64 11.86
C LEU A 484 37.65 -3.28 11.21
N LYS A 485 38.68 -2.59 11.68
CA LYS A 485 39.17 -1.32 11.13
C LYS A 485 40.58 -1.48 10.55
N ALA A 486 40.95 -0.59 9.64
CA ALA A 486 42.33 -0.46 9.16
C ALA A 486 43.16 0.33 10.18
N ALA A 487 44.38 -0.13 10.44
CA ALA A 487 45.34 0.47 11.36
C ALA A 487 46.57 0.97 10.58
N PRO A 488 46.53 2.19 10.02
CA PRO A 488 47.60 2.68 9.17
C PRO A 488 48.85 3.05 9.99
N GLY A 489 50.03 2.62 9.51
CA GLY A 489 51.32 2.92 10.13
C GLY A 489 52.44 3.02 9.10
N SER A 490 53.61 3.53 9.50
CA SER A 490 54.80 3.55 8.64
C SER A 490 55.44 2.17 8.58
N PHE A 491 55.63 1.64 7.37
CA PHE A 491 56.24 0.32 7.16
C PHE A 491 57.23 0.30 6.00
N SER A 492 58.04 -0.77 5.94
CA SER A 492 58.96 -1.04 4.83
C SER A 492 58.34 -2.10 3.91
N LEU A 493 58.12 -1.74 2.64
CA LEU A 493 57.58 -2.63 1.62
C LEU A 493 58.48 -3.85 1.42
N ARG A 494 59.80 -3.64 1.35
CA ARG A 494 60.78 -4.72 1.16
C ARG A 494 60.81 -5.64 2.37
N ALA A 495 60.70 -5.11 3.59
CA ALA A 495 60.64 -5.94 4.79
C ALA A 495 59.40 -6.85 4.80
N VAL A 496 58.23 -6.33 4.43
CA VAL A 496 57.00 -7.14 4.34
C VAL A 496 57.12 -8.24 3.29
N VAL A 497 57.62 -7.88 2.10
CA VAL A 497 57.78 -8.82 0.99
C VAL A 497 58.86 -9.88 1.28
N GLU A 498 59.96 -9.50 1.93
CA GLU A 498 61.00 -10.44 2.36
C GLU A 498 60.52 -11.36 3.49
N ALA A 499 59.71 -10.87 4.42
CA ALA A 499 59.09 -11.71 5.43
C ALA A 499 58.19 -12.79 4.81
N LEU A 500 57.35 -12.41 3.82
CA LEU A 500 56.56 -13.36 3.04
C LEU A 500 57.45 -14.34 2.27
N ARG A 501 58.57 -13.86 1.72
CA ARG A 501 59.54 -14.72 1.04
C ARG A 501 60.05 -15.80 1.98
N VAL A 502 60.65 -15.42 3.10
CA VAL A 502 61.24 -16.33 4.10
C VAL A 502 60.18 -17.33 4.62
N GLN A 503 58.96 -16.86 4.86
CA GLN A 503 57.87 -17.69 5.36
C GLN A 503 57.45 -18.79 4.37
N PHE A 504 57.36 -18.47 3.08
CA PHE A 504 56.83 -19.40 2.07
C PHE A 504 57.91 -20.15 1.28
N ASP A 505 59.18 -19.78 1.40
CA ASP A 505 60.30 -20.46 0.72
C ASP A 505 60.40 -21.93 1.13
N GLY A 506 60.32 -22.21 2.44
CA GLY A 506 60.31 -23.58 2.98
C GLY A 506 59.10 -24.39 2.51
N ASN A 507 57.92 -23.77 2.47
CA ASN A 507 56.69 -24.41 2.01
C ASN A 507 56.77 -24.76 0.51
N ALA A 508 57.26 -23.84 -0.32
CA ALA A 508 57.46 -24.08 -1.74
C ALA A 508 58.54 -25.16 -1.99
N ALA A 509 59.67 -25.09 -1.29
CA ALA A 509 60.77 -26.04 -1.40
C ALA A 509 60.36 -27.46 -1.00
N SER A 510 59.52 -27.63 0.04
CA SER A 510 58.99 -28.94 0.44
C SER A 510 58.17 -29.64 -0.65
N LYS A 511 57.57 -28.86 -1.57
CA LYS A 511 56.86 -29.33 -2.76
C LYS A 511 57.70 -29.27 -4.05
N SER A 512 58.99 -28.94 -3.94
CA SER A 512 59.89 -28.73 -5.08
C SER A 512 59.38 -27.67 -6.08
N LEU A 513 58.72 -26.62 -5.57
CA LEU A 513 58.25 -25.49 -6.37
C LEU A 513 59.27 -24.36 -6.35
N ASP A 514 59.52 -23.72 -7.50
CA ASP A 514 60.35 -22.51 -7.60
C ASP A 514 59.55 -21.29 -7.12
N PHE A 515 59.99 -20.61 -6.06
CA PHE A 515 59.35 -19.39 -5.56
C PHE A 515 60.20 -18.15 -5.82
N LYS A 516 59.64 -17.21 -6.58
CA LYS A 516 60.32 -15.97 -6.96
C LYS A 516 59.59 -14.75 -6.41
N VAL A 517 60.37 -13.78 -5.96
CA VAL A 517 59.87 -12.49 -5.49
C VAL A 517 60.52 -11.37 -6.28
N GLU A 518 59.70 -10.62 -7.00
CA GLU A 518 60.13 -9.57 -7.93
C GLU A 518 59.53 -8.23 -7.48
N VAL A 519 60.36 -7.36 -6.88
CA VAL A 519 59.96 -5.99 -6.52
C VAL A 519 60.63 -5.01 -7.47
N LEU A 520 59.84 -4.16 -8.13
CA LEU A 520 60.38 -3.16 -9.05
C LEU A 520 61.36 -2.21 -8.30
N PRO A 521 62.63 -2.06 -8.73
CA PRO A 521 63.66 -1.33 -7.98
C PRO A 521 63.34 0.16 -7.75
N THR A 522 62.54 0.76 -8.62
CA THR A 522 62.17 2.19 -8.58
C THR A 522 61.11 2.52 -7.53
N LEU A 523 60.57 1.53 -6.82
CA LEU A 523 59.56 1.75 -5.79
C LEU A 523 60.18 2.25 -4.48
N PRO A 524 59.60 3.28 -3.84
CA PRO A 524 60.02 3.71 -2.52
C PRO A 524 59.72 2.62 -1.49
N ASP A 525 60.62 2.46 -0.52
CA ASP A 525 60.51 1.39 0.47
C ASP A 525 59.60 1.77 1.64
N ARG A 526 59.59 3.05 2.04
CA ARG A 526 58.78 3.53 3.18
C ARG A 526 57.40 3.97 2.70
N LEU A 527 56.37 3.35 3.27
CA LEU A 527 54.96 3.59 2.95
C LEU A 527 54.18 3.79 4.24
N TYR A 528 53.05 4.49 4.15
CA TYR A 528 52.10 4.66 5.23
C TYR A 528 50.78 3.94 4.89
N GLY A 529 50.41 2.96 5.71
CA GLY A 529 49.24 2.12 5.53
C GLY A 529 49.26 0.89 6.46
N ASP A 530 48.26 0.03 6.35
CA ASP A 530 48.14 -1.14 7.21
C ASP A 530 48.89 -2.35 6.62
N SER A 531 50.17 -2.47 7.02
CA SER A 531 51.04 -3.55 6.55
C SER A 531 50.59 -4.94 6.99
N ALA A 532 49.92 -5.06 8.14
CA ALA A 532 49.48 -6.34 8.68
C ALA A 532 48.32 -6.91 7.85
N LYS A 533 47.31 -6.09 7.52
CA LYS A 533 46.20 -6.52 6.66
C LYS A 533 46.63 -6.76 5.21
N LEU A 534 47.60 -5.99 4.71
CA LEU A 534 48.23 -6.25 3.41
C LEU A 534 48.92 -7.62 3.40
N ALA A 535 49.76 -7.90 4.40
CA ALA A 535 50.44 -9.19 4.53
C ALA A 535 49.42 -10.33 4.62
N GLN A 536 48.37 -10.18 5.43
CA GLN A 536 47.30 -11.16 5.56
C GLN A 536 46.58 -11.46 4.23
N CYS A 537 46.35 -10.44 3.39
CA CYS A 537 45.79 -10.65 2.05
C CYS A 537 46.73 -11.47 1.17
N LEU A 538 48.02 -11.13 1.17
CA LEU A 538 49.04 -11.80 0.37
C LEU A 538 49.29 -13.24 0.85
N GLU A 539 49.28 -13.49 2.16
CA GLU A 539 49.33 -14.83 2.75
C GLU A 539 48.17 -15.70 2.25
N CYS A 540 46.94 -15.18 2.23
CA CYS A 540 45.78 -15.91 1.71
C CYS A 540 45.95 -16.31 0.23
N LEU A 541 46.58 -15.45 -0.58
CA LEU A 541 46.80 -15.72 -2.00
C LEU A 541 47.98 -16.68 -2.23
N LEU A 542 49.08 -16.51 -1.51
CA LEU A 542 50.28 -17.35 -1.60
C LEU A 542 50.01 -18.78 -1.09
N ASP A 543 49.26 -18.92 0.00
CA ASP A 543 48.84 -20.23 0.53
C ASP A 543 47.99 -20.99 -0.50
N ASN A 544 47.02 -20.31 -1.14
CA ASN A 544 46.25 -20.89 -2.24
C ASN A 544 47.15 -21.27 -3.43
N ALA A 545 48.08 -20.41 -3.83
CA ALA A 545 49.00 -20.69 -4.94
C ALA A 545 49.85 -21.96 -4.70
N ILE A 546 50.43 -22.11 -3.51
CA ILE A 546 51.23 -23.29 -3.14
C ILE A 546 50.36 -24.54 -2.99
N LYS A 547 49.13 -24.38 -2.50
CA LYS A 547 48.19 -25.47 -2.34
C LYS A 547 47.77 -26.09 -3.67
N PHE A 548 47.50 -25.26 -4.68
CA PHE A 548 46.96 -25.70 -5.98
C PHE A 548 48.02 -25.88 -7.09
N THR A 549 49.31 -25.69 -6.77
CA THR A 549 50.43 -25.95 -7.69
C THR A 549 51.15 -27.23 -7.28
N ARG A 550 51.25 -28.18 -8.22
CA ARG A 550 51.96 -29.47 -8.01
C ARG A 550 53.39 -29.46 -8.54
N VAL A 551 53.60 -28.85 -9.71
CA VAL A 551 54.88 -28.82 -10.43
C VAL A 551 55.02 -27.44 -11.07
N GLY A 552 56.24 -26.89 -11.09
CA GLY A 552 56.54 -25.58 -11.66
C GLY A 552 56.98 -24.60 -10.59
N GLY A 553 56.33 -23.44 -10.54
CA GLY A 553 56.68 -22.38 -9.60
C GLY A 553 55.58 -21.35 -9.39
N LEU A 554 55.84 -20.48 -8.42
CA LEU A 554 55.02 -19.33 -8.09
C LEU A 554 55.87 -18.05 -8.04
N ALA A 555 55.26 -16.91 -8.33
CA ALA A 555 55.92 -15.62 -8.28
C ALA A 555 55.05 -14.57 -7.59
N LEU A 556 55.65 -13.80 -6.67
CA LEU A 556 55.08 -12.56 -6.14
C LEU A 556 55.74 -11.39 -6.85
N ARG A 557 54.98 -10.68 -7.69
CA ARG A 557 55.45 -9.49 -8.42
C ARG A 557 54.82 -8.23 -7.85
N VAL A 558 55.66 -7.28 -7.46
CA VAL A 558 55.25 -5.97 -6.94
C VAL A 558 55.65 -4.88 -7.91
N THR A 559 54.65 -4.18 -8.43
CA THR A 559 54.80 -3.05 -9.34
C THR A 559 54.05 -1.84 -8.79
N GLY A 560 54.33 -0.64 -9.29
CA GLY A 560 53.63 0.55 -8.82
C GLY A 560 53.81 1.74 -9.73
N LYS A 561 52.91 2.71 -9.58
CA LYS A 561 52.92 3.98 -10.31
C LYS A 561 52.56 5.11 -9.35
N PRO A 562 53.17 6.31 -9.51
CA PRO A 562 52.75 7.48 -8.75
C PRO A 562 51.26 7.76 -8.98
N SER A 563 50.51 8.02 -7.91
CA SER A 563 49.12 8.46 -7.95
C SER A 563 49.04 9.95 -7.54
N THR A 564 47.86 10.56 -7.69
CA THR A 564 47.64 11.96 -7.32
C THR A 564 47.71 12.17 -5.81
N GLY A 565 48.41 13.22 -5.34
CA GLY A 565 48.40 13.63 -3.93
C GLY A 565 49.36 12.88 -3.00
N ASN A 566 50.65 12.78 -3.34
CA ASN A 566 51.69 12.11 -2.53
C ASN A 566 51.37 10.64 -2.17
N ARG A 567 50.63 9.97 -3.07
CA ARG A 567 50.21 8.58 -2.97
C ARG A 567 50.88 7.73 -4.04
N LEU A 568 51.06 6.46 -3.75
CA LEU A 568 51.63 5.46 -4.63
C LEU A 568 50.62 4.32 -4.81
N ALA A 569 50.17 4.11 -6.04
CA ALA A 569 49.36 2.96 -6.38
C ALA A 569 50.28 1.75 -6.59
N LEU A 570 50.14 0.73 -5.75
CA LEU A 570 50.88 -0.51 -5.82
C LEU A 570 49.99 -1.66 -6.31
N SER A 571 50.54 -2.49 -7.18
CA SER A 571 49.92 -3.72 -7.69
C SER A 571 50.78 -4.91 -7.29
N PHE A 572 50.21 -5.80 -6.47
CA PHE A 572 50.78 -7.06 -6.04
C PHE A 572 50.14 -8.21 -6.83
N ALA A 573 50.92 -8.89 -7.65
CA ALA A 573 50.44 -10.02 -8.44
C ALA A 573 51.06 -11.32 -7.91
N VAL A 574 50.21 -12.23 -7.42
CA VAL A 574 50.57 -13.62 -7.10
C VAL A 574 50.24 -14.47 -8.32
N ILE A 575 51.26 -15.08 -8.90
CA ILE A 575 51.19 -15.86 -10.14
C ILE A 575 51.61 -17.29 -9.84
N ASP A 576 50.78 -18.26 -10.20
CA ASP A 576 51.06 -19.68 -10.06
C ASP A 576 50.99 -20.40 -11.42
N THR A 577 51.58 -21.59 -11.46
CA THR A 577 51.57 -22.49 -12.64
C THR A 577 50.71 -23.73 -12.39
N GLY A 578 49.78 -23.65 -11.43
CA GLY A 578 48.97 -24.75 -10.96
C GLY A 578 47.83 -25.14 -11.89
N ILE A 579 46.82 -25.81 -11.32
CA ILE A 579 45.72 -26.41 -12.09
C ILE A 579 44.89 -25.40 -12.89
N GLY A 580 44.88 -24.13 -12.48
CA GLY A 580 43.97 -23.12 -13.05
C GLY A 580 42.48 -23.50 -12.95
N PHE A 581 41.60 -22.60 -13.37
CA PHE A 581 40.15 -22.86 -13.39
C PHE A 581 39.47 -22.06 -14.51
N THR A 582 38.30 -22.53 -14.93
CA THR A 582 37.45 -21.80 -15.89
C THR A 582 36.84 -20.58 -15.20
N ASP A 583 36.76 -19.45 -15.91
CA ASP A 583 36.23 -18.19 -15.36
C ASP A 583 34.84 -18.39 -14.72
N LEU A 584 34.83 -18.33 -13.39
CA LEU A 584 33.62 -18.35 -12.56
C LEU A 584 33.38 -16.89 -12.18
N GLY A 585 32.26 -16.33 -12.60
CA GLY A 585 31.98 -14.90 -12.39
C GLY A 585 32.30 -14.44 -10.96
N GLU A 586 32.85 -13.23 -10.82
CA GLU A 586 33.47 -12.71 -9.57
C GLU A 586 32.63 -12.98 -8.30
N ALA A 587 31.31 -12.83 -8.38
CA ALA A 587 30.40 -13.03 -7.25
C ALA A 587 30.42 -14.47 -6.67
N THR A 588 30.73 -15.46 -7.50
CA THR A 588 30.77 -16.88 -7.10
C THR A 588 32.13 -17.24 -6.53
N MET A 589 33.22 -16.77 -7.14
CA MET A 589 34.60 -17.09 -6.71
C MET A 589 34.93 -16.53 -5.33
N TYR A 590 34.39 -15.36 -4.99
CA TYR A 590 34.59 -14.72 -3.68
C TYR A 590 33.46 -15.00 -2.68
N GLN A 591 32.56 -15.96 -2.98
CA GLN A 591 31.50 -16.37 -2.07
C GLN A 591 32.08 -17.12 -0.86
N ARG A 592 31.48 -16.91 0.32
CA ARG A 592 31.88 -17.57 1.57
C ARG A 592 31.59 -19.06 1.50
N PHE A 593 32.51 -19.89 2.01
CA PHE A 593 32.39 -21.36 2.05
C PHE A 593 32.27 -22.01 0.67
N PHE A 594 32.64 -21.30 -0.40
CA PHE A 594 32.59 -21.81 -1.76
C PHE A 594 33.87 -22.57 -2.12
N GLN A 595 33.72 -23.69 -2.83
CA GLN A 595 34.81 -24.54 -3.31
C GLN A 595 34.49 -25.04 -4.71
N LEU A 596 35.52 -25.10 -5.58
CA LEU A 596 35.39 -25.37 -7.01
C LEU A 596 34.84 -26.76 -7.34
N ASP A 597 35.08 -27.77 -6.50
CA ASP A 597 34.58 -29.15 -6.70
C ASP A 597 34.46 -29.93 -5.38
N GLY A 598 33.34 -30.63 -5.18
CA GLY A 598 33.09 -31.46 -3.99
C GLY A 598 34.02 -32.67 -3.84
N SER A 599 34.70 -33.11 -4.90
CA SER A 599 35.70 -34.19 -4.89
C SER A 599 37.09 -33.73 -4.43
N MET A 600 37.43 -32.45 -4.62
CA MET A 600 38.69 -31.82 -4.18
C MET A 600 38.76 -31.63 -2.65
N THR A 601 37.65 -31.84 -1.93
CA THR A 601 37.54 -31.81 -0.46
C THR A 601 38.44 -32.83 0.23
N ARG A 602 38.73 -33.97 -0.43
CA ARG A 602 39.58 -35.04 0.13
C ARG A 602 41.08 -34.84 -0.12
N GLU A 603 41.46 -34.11 -1.17
CA GLU A 603 42.87 -34.00 -1.61
C GLU A 603 43.51 -32.65 -1.21
N TYR A 604 42.71 -31.57 -1.06
CA TYR A 604 43.18 -30.21 -0.79
C TYR A 604 42.35 -29.50 0.30
N GLY A 605 42.08 -30.16 1.43
CA GLY A 605 41.19 -29.66 2.50
C GLY A 605 41.32 -28.17 2.86
N GLY A 606 40.20 -27.50 3.16
CA GLY A 606 40.12 -26.09 3.54
C GLY A 606 38.68 -25.63 3.76
N LEU A 607 38.46 -24.44 4.33
CA LEU A 607 37.13 -23.96 4.74
C LEU A 607 36.41 -23.14 3.64
N GLY A 608 37.11 -22.79 2.54
CA GLY A 608 36.54 -21.99 1.44
C GLY A 608 36.32 -20.51 1.79
N VAL A 609 37.08 -19.97 2.74
CA VAL A 609 36.89 -18.61 3.27
C VAL A 609 38.02 -17.64 2.90
N GLY A 610 39.20 -18.13 2.51
CA GLY A 610 40.41 -17.31 2.29
C GLY A 610 40.26 -16.22 1.23
N LEU A 611 39.65 -16.51 0.08
CA LEU A 611 39.40 -15.50 -0.97
C LEU A 611 38.32 -14.49 -0.58
N ALA A 612 37.31 -14.92 0.21
CA ALA A 612 36.28 -14.02 0.73
C ALA A 612 36.85 -13.03 1.77
N ILE A 613 37.75 -13.51 2.66
CA ILE A 613 38.49 -12.65 3.60
C ILE A 613 39.38 -11.68 2.83
N CYS A 614 40.17 -12.18 1.88
CA CYS A 614 41.05 -11.34 1.06
C CYS A 614 40.24 -10.24 0.37
N ARG A 615 39.10 -10.55 -0.24
CA ARG A 615 38.25 -9.55 -0.89
C ARG A 615 37.78 -8.45 0.07
N GLN A 616 37.26 -8.83 1.24
CA GLN A 616 36.77 -7.85 2.23
C GLN A 616 37.89 -7.04 2.90
N LEU A 617 39.05 -7.64 3.14
CA LEU A 617 40.22 -6.93 3.66
C LEU A 617 40.75 -5.92 2.65
N VAL A 618 40.75 -6.26 1.37
CA VAL A 618 41.17 -5.36 0.30
C VAL A 618 40.20 -4.19 0.15
N GLU A 619 38.89 -4.44 0.27
CA GLU A 619 37.88 -3.37 0.33
C GLU A 619 38.06 -2.47 1.55
N LEU A 620 38.47 -3.03 2.71
CA LEU A 620 38.81 -2.25 3.91
C LEU A 620 40.06 -1.38 3.73
N LEU A 621 40.98 -1.77 2.85
CA LEU A 621 42.18 -1.01 2.48
C LEU A 621 41.94 -0.06 1.29
N ASP A 622 40.69 0.18 0.90
CA ASP A 622 40.32 0.96 -0.29
C ASP A 622 40.98 0.45 -1.59
N GLY A 623 41.27 -0.85 -1.65
CA GLY A 623 41.90 -1.52 -2.78
C GLY A 623 40.94 -2.33 -3.65
N LYS A 624 41.48 -2.97 -4.69
CA LYS A 624 40.75 -3.86 -5.59
C LYS A 624 41.49 -5.18 -5.78
N LEU A 625 40.76 -6.29 -5.65
CA LEU A 625 41.25 -7.64 -5.95
C LEU A 625 40.66 -8.12 -7.29
N THR A 626 41.53 -8.54 -8.21
CA THR A 626 41.18 -9.10 -9.53
C THR A 626 41.89 -10.42 -9.77
N HIS A 627 41.37 -11.24 -10.68
CA HIS A 627 42.01 -12.52 -11.03
C HIS A 627 41.94 -12.79 -12.53
N ARG A 628 42.84 -13.65 -13.00
CA ARG A 628 42.82 -14.29 -14.32
C ARG A 628 43.32 -15.71 -14.17
N SER A 629 42.62 -16.69 -14.69
CA SER A 629 43.03 -18.10 -14.61
C SER A 629 42.72 -18.80 -15.92
N GLU A 630 43.58 -19.74 -16.31
CA GLU A 630 43.38 -20.62 -17.47
C GLU A 630 43.59 -22.07 -17.01
N PRO A 631 42.64 -23.00 -17.23
CA PRO A 631 42.81 -24.40 -16.87
C PRO A 631 44.11 -24.99 -17.44
N GLY A 632 44.91 -25.61 -16.56
CA GLY A 632 46.19 -26.23 -16.86
C GLY A 632 47.36 -25.25 -17.05
N ARG A 633 47.16 -23.93 -16.92
CA ARG A 633 48.22 -22.91 -17.07
C ARG A 633 48.43 -22.04 -15.82
N GLY A 634 47.71 -22.35 -14.75
CA GLY A 634 47.78 -21.63 -13.47
C GLY A 634 46.90 -20.38 -13.40
N SER A 635 47.08 -19.62 -12.33
CA SER A 635 46.29 -18.43 -12.04
C SER A 635 47.15 -17.22 -11.71
N ARG A 636 46.57 -16.03 -11.91
CA ARG A 636 47.11 -14.74 -11.48
C ARG A 636 46.07 -14.02 -10.67
N PHE A 637 46.36 -13.78 -9.40
CA PHE A 637 45.59 -12.91 -8.52
C PHE A 637 46.33 -11.58 -8.36
N GLN A 638 45.65 -10.47 -8.62
CA GLN A 638 46.23 -9.13 -8.56
C GLN A 638 45.46 -8.27 -7.56
N LEU A 639 46.20 -7.77 -6.58
CA LEU A 639 45.77 -6.83 -5.56
C LEU A 639 46.31 -5.44 -5.88
N ASP A 640 45.41 -4.48 -6.08
CA ASP A 640 45.73 -3.07 -6.32
C ASP A 640 45.34 -2.24 -5.09
N VAL A 641 46.30 -1.56 -4.45
CA VAL A 641 46.09 -0.74 -3.23
C VAL A 641 46.87 0.56 -3.34
N GLU A 642 46.30 1.66 -2.86
CA GLU A 642 46.98 2.95 -2.77
C GLU A 642 47.58 3.17 -1.37
N PHE A 643 48.84 3.59 -1.32
CA PHE A 643 49.55 3.92 -0.08
C PHE A 643 49.99 5.38 -0.08
N GLU A 644 50.05 5.99 1.10
CA GLU A 644 50.63 7.32 1.27
C GLU A 644 52.15 7.24 1.45
N LEU A 645 52.88 8.23 0.93
CA LEU A 645 54.31 8.35 1.19
C LEU A 645 54.51 9.13 2.50
N PRO A 646 55.21 8.57 3.51
CA PRO A 646 55.41 9.25 4.78
C PRO A 646 56.17 10.57 4.59
N VAL A 647 55.72 11.62 5.28
CA VAL A 647 56.45 12.89 5.38
C VAL A 647 57.70 12.64 6.20
N ILE A 648 58.86 13.00 5.65
CA ILE A 648 60.17 12.72 6.24
C ILE A 648 60.32 13.50 7.56
N GLU A 649 60.20 12.83 8.70
CA GLU A 649 60.87 13.24 9.94
C GLU A 649 62.14 12.39 10.13
N PRO A 650 63.30 12.99 10.47
CA PRO A 650 64.54 12.25 10.59
C PRO A 650 64.52 11.35 11.84
N ALA A 651 64.41 10.04 11.64
CA ALA A 651 64.59 9.06 12.69
C ALA A 651 66.06 9.04 13.17
N SER A 652 66.24 9.21 14.48
CA SER A 652 67.52 9.09 15.19
C SER A 652 68.04 7.65 15.15
N ILE A 653 69.28 7.48 14.70
CA ILE A 653 70.03 6.22 14.76
C ILE A 653 70.60 6.08 16.18
N PRO A 654 70.31 5.03 16.96
CA PRO A 654 71.04 4.77 18.20
C PRO A 654 72.41 4.18 17.87
N ALA A 655 73.47 4.70 18.50
CA ALA A 655 74.83 4.20 18.40
C ALA A 655 75.03 2.87 19.17
N PRO A 656 75.99 2.01 18.79
CA PRO A 656 76.22 0.74 19.46
C PRO A 656 76.96 0.93 20.81
N SER A 657 76.33 0.56 21.92
CA SER A 657 76.96 0.47 23.24
C SER A 657 77.60 -0.92 23.45
N ARG A 658 78.79 -0.95 24.06
CA ARG A 658 79.56 -2.16 24.37
C ARG A 658 78.83 -3.02 25.41
N HIS A 659 78.63 -4.32 25.12
CA HIS A 659 77.87 -5.25 25.95
C HIS A 659 78.75 -5.97 26.99
N PHE A 660 78.30 -6.06 28.24
CA PHE A 660 78.73 -7.12 29.16
C PHE A 660 77.86 -8.36 28.94
N VAL A 661 78.47 -9.53 28.72
CA VAL A 661 77.73 -10.79 28.53
C VAL A 661 77.51 -11.45 29.89
N ARG A 662 76.26 -11.43 30.38
CA ARG A 662 75.83 -12.24 31.53
C ARG A 662 75.44 -13.64 31.04
N ALA A 663 75.66 -14.68 31.85
CA ALA A 663 75.22 -16.03 31.54
C ALA A 663 73.74 -16.22 31.98
N PRO A 664 72.89 -16.92 31.19
CA PRO A 664 71.48 -17.12 31.51
C PRO A 664 71.19 -17.69 32.91
N GLN A 665 72.06 -18.58 33.39
CA GLN A 665 71.96 -19.28 34.68
C GLN A 665 72.06 -18.37 35.91
N ASP A 666 72.59 -17.16 35.73
CA ASP A 666 72.74 -16.14 36.76
C ASP A 666 71.56 -15.17 36.77
N CYS A 667 70.66 -15.24 35.78
CA CYS A 667 69.52 -14.35 35.63
C CYS A 667 68.20 -15.02 36.05
N THR A 668 67.37 -14.29 36.79
CA THR A 668 66.04 -14.75 37.24
C THR A 668 64.93 -13.98 36.54
N VAL A 669 64.02 -14.70 35.87
CA VAL A 669 62.89 -14.15 35.12
C VAL A 669 61.58 -14.45 35.85
N LEU A 670 60.75 -13.43 36.05
CA LEU A 670 59.40 -13.57 36.58
C LEU A 670 58.40 -13.68 35.42
N LEU A 671 57.62 -14.76 35.39
CA LEU A 671 56.56 -14.99 34.41
C LEU A 671 55.19 -14.79 35.06
N VAL A 672 54.38 -13.89 34.52
CA VAL A 672 53.05 -13.55 35.03
C VAL A 672 52.00 -13.90 33.98
N ASP A 673 51.20 -14.95 34.26
CA ASP A 673 50.14 -15.44 33.36
C ASP A 673 49.11 -16.17 34.24
N ASP A 674 47.81 -15.94 34.08
CA ASP A 674 46.76 -16.58 34.88
C ASP A 674 46.42 -18.00 34.39
N ASN A 675 46.89 -18.36 33.20
CA ASN A 675 46.67 -19.66 32.60
C ASN A 675 47.86 -20.60 32.90
N SER A 676 47.61 -21.60 33.74
CA SER A 676 48.60 -22.63 34.12
C SER A 676 49.25 -23.36 32.93
N VAL A 677 48.57 -23.47 31.78
CA VAL A 677 49.12 -24.10 30.57
C VAL A 677 50.11 -23.18 29.89
N ASN A 678 49.78 -21.89 29.75
CA ASN A 678 50.69 -20.89 29.20
C ASN A 678 51.93 -20.74 30.08
N GLN A 679 51.73 -20.72 31.41
CA GLN A 679 52.83 -20.71 32.37
C GLN A 679 53.77 -21.90 32.15
N LEU A 680 53.22 -23.11 32.00
CA LEU A 680 54.01 -24.32 31.80
C LEU A 680 54.86 -24.26 30.53
N VAL A 681 54.27 -23.79 29.42
CA VAL A 681 54.97 -23.64 28.12
C VAL A 681 56.08 -22.60 28.20
N MET A 682 55.75 -21.38 28.62
CA MET A 682 56.71 -20.28 28.68
C MET A 682 57.81 -20.53 29.71
N ARG A 683 57.48 -21.13 30.87
CA ARG A 683 58.47 -21.58 31.85
C ARG A 683 59.39 -22.65 31.26
N GLY A 684 58.85 -23.60 30.51
CA GLY A 684 59.65 -24.62 29.81
C GLY A 684 60.67 -24.01 28.84
N MET A 685 60.24 -23.04 28.03
CA MET A 685 61.13 -22.32 27.10
C MET A 685 62.24 -21.55 27.84
N LEU A 686 61.89 -20.79 28.88
CA LEU A 686 62.83 -20.01 29.67
C LEU A 686 63.86 -20.89 30.41
N LEU A 687 63.42 -22.02 30.99
CA LEU A 687 64.32 -22.99 31.64
C LEU A 687 65.28 -23.62 30.62
N LYS A 688 64.81 -23.92 29.41
CA LYS A 688 65.66 -24.46 28.33
C LYS A 688 66.73 -23.47 27.87
N LEU A 689 66.42 -22.17 27.90
CA LEU A 689 67.38 -21.09 27.65
C LEU A 689 68.37 -20.89 28.82
N GLY A 690 68.20 -21.62 29.92
CA GLY A 690 69.10 -21.61 31.07
C GLY A 690 68.75 -20.58 32.14
N PHE A 691 67.63 -19.86 32.03
CA PHE A 691 67.21 -18.88 33.04
C PHE A 691 66.59 -19.54 34.27
N ARG A 692 66.70 -18.89 35.43
CA ARG A 692 65.90 -19.24 36.61
C ARG A 692 64.52 -18.61 36.47
N VAL A 693 63.45 -19.39 36.65
CA VAL A 693 62.09 -18.90 36.41
C VAL A 693 61.24 -18.98 37.67
N ARG A 694 60.55 -17.88 37.99
CA ARG A 694 59.45 -17.84 38.95
C ARG A 694 58.15 -17.54 38.22
N THR A 695 57.05 -18.12 38.66
CA THR A 695 55.72 -17.89 38.09
C THR A 695 54.83 -17.17 39.10
N ALA A 696 53.95 -16.31 38.60
CA ALA A 696 52.91 -15.65 39.38
C ALA A 696 51.58 -15.69 38.61
N ASP A 697 50.51 -16.03 39.32
CA ASP A 697 49.20 -16.26 38.71
C ASP A 697 48.40 -14.97 38.48
N ASN A 698 48.87 -13.83 39.02
CA ASN A 698 48.22 -12.52 38.88
C ASN A 698 49.19 -11.38 39.22
N GLY A 699 48.78 -10.14 38.89
CA GLY A 699 49.59 -8.94 39.13
C GLY A 699 49.94 -8.70 40.60
N ALA A 700 49.05 -8.99 41.54
CA ALA A 700 49.31 -8.81 42.97
C ALA A 700 50.41 -9.79 43.46
N ALA A 701 50.33 -11.06 43.05
CA ALA A 701 51.36 -12.05 43.34
C ALA A 701 52.71 -11.67 42.70
N ALA A 702 52.68 -11.07 41.50
CA ALA A 702 53.89 -10.59 40.83
C ALA A 702 54.56 -9.43 41.61
N LEU A 703 53.79 -8.46 42.08
CA LEU A 703 54.30 -7.35 42.91
C LEU A 703 54.86 -7.86 44.26
N ASP A 704 54.18 -8.81 44.90
CA ASP A 704 54.65 -9.47 46.12
C ASP A 704 56.00 -10.19 45.89
N CYS A 705 56.17 -10.85 44.75
CA CYS A 705 57.44 -11.47 44.36
C CYS A 705 58.55 -10.42 44.18
N LEU A 706 58.27 -9.34 43.43
CA LEU A 706 59.22 -8.26 43.14
C LEU A 706 59.65 -7.48 44.39
N GLN A 707 58.83 -7.46 45.44
CA GLN A 707 59.19 -6.86 46.73
C GLN A 707 60.09 -7.75 47.59
N ARG A 708 60.05 -9.08 47.38
CA ARG A 708 60.77 -10.07 48.21
C ARG A 708 62.08 -10.53 47.60
N GLU A 709 62.15 -10.61 46.27
CA GLU A 709 63.30 -11.13 45.51
C GLU A 709 63.64 -10.18 44.35
N ALA A 710 64.92 -10.15 43.95
CA ALA A 710 65.36 -9.40 42.78
C ALA A 710 65.22 -10.25 41.51
N PHE A 711 64.78 -9.62 40.42
CA PHE A 711 64.61 -10.24 39.10
C PHE A 711 65.40 -9.47 38.04
N ASP A 712 65.76 -10.14 36.95
CA ASP A 712 66.49 -9.57 35.81
C ASP A 712 65.55 -9.23 34.64
N ALA A 713 64.36 -9.84 34.59
CA ALA A 713 63.30 -9.51 33.64
C ALA A 713 61.93 -9.97 34.15
N VAL A 714 60.88 -9.34 33.64
CA VAL A 714 59.48 -9.75 33.88
C VAL A 714 58.78 -9.98 32.53
N LEU A 715 58.13 -11.12 32.37
CA LEU A 715 57.24 -11.43 31.25
C LEU A 715 55.80 -11.38 31.75
N ILE A 716 54.94 -10.60 31.10
CA ILE A 716 53.55 -10.38 31.53
C ILE A 716 52.60 -10.70 30.38
N ASP A 717 51.60 -11.54 30.65
CA ASP A 717 50.49 -11.75 29.74
C ASP A 717 49.56 -10.53 29.68
N CYS A 718 49.25 -10.07 28.46
CA CYS A 718 48.37 -8.93 28.22
C CYS A 718 46.89 -9.23 28.55
N GLN A 719 46.49 -10.50 28.68
CA GLN A 719 45.10 -10.92 28.94
C GLN A 719 44.74 -11.16 30.42
N LEU A 720 45.61 -10.79 31.37
CA LEU A 720 45.32 -10.91 32.81
C LEU A 720 44.03 -10.16 33.21
N PRO A 721 43.05 -10.82 33.86
CA PRO A 721 41.86 -10.17 34.38
C PRO A 721 42.16 -9.43 35.70
N ALA A 722 41.67 -8.19 35.78
CA ALA A 722 41.86 -7.15 36.81
C ALA A 722 43.00 -6.15 36.52
N GLN A 723 42.60 -4.97 36.04
CA GLN A 723 43.37 -3.72 35.94
C GLN A 723 44.62 -3.79 35.04
N GLU A 724 44.37 -3.69 33.72
CA GLU A 724 45.25 -3.27 32.62
C GLU A 724 46.76 -3.55 32.78
N GLY A 725 47.32 -4.52 32.02
CA GLY A 725 48.75 -4.89 32.07
C GLY A 725 49.75 -3.73 31.91
N ALA A 726 49.34 -2.61 31.29
CA ALA A 726 50.13 -1.37 31.27
C ALA A 726 50.21 -0.68 32.65
N ALA A 727 49.13 -0.69 33.43
CA ALA A 727 49.09 -0.20 34.81
C ALA A 727 49.99 -1.04 35.72
N LEU A 728 50.01 -2.38 35.52
CA LEU A 728 50.94 -3.27 36.23
C LEU A 728 52.40 -2.93 35.90
N CYS A 729 52.73 -2.65 34.63
CA CYS A 729 54.08 -2.22 34.25
C CYS A 729 54.49 -0.91 34.96
N CYS A 730 53.60 0.08 35.01
CA CYS A 730 53.83 1.32 35.75
C CYS A 730 54.05 1.06 37.25
N GLN A 731 53.30 0.13 37.83
CA GLN A 731 53.46 -0.27 39.24
C GLN A 731 54.80 -0.97 39.49
N ILE A 732 55.25 -1.83 38.57
CA ILE A 732 56.55 -2.50 38.64
C ILE A 732 57.68 -1.47 38.60
N HIS A 733 57.65 -0.52 37.66
CA HIS A 733 58.69 0.52 37.55
C HIS A 733 58.66 1.52 38.72
N ALA A 734 57.52 1.66 39.41
CA ALA A 734 57.42 2.46 40.63
C ALA A 734 58.00 1.79 41.88
N LEU A 735 58.31 0.48 41.84
CA LEU A 735 58.92 -0.21 42.99
C LEU A 735 60.41 0.17 43.15
N PRO A 736 60.90 0.33 44.40
CA PRO A 736 62.30 0.63 44.67
C PRO A 736 63.21 -0.45 44.06
N GLY A 737 64.17 -0.05 43.22
CA GLY A 737 65.12 -0.97 42.57
C GLY A 737 64.64 -1.59 41.24
N CYS A 738 63.38 -1.37 40.83
CA CYS A 738 62.81 -1.93 39.61
C CYS A 738 62.64 -0.93 38.45
N ALA A 739 63.06 0.34 38.62
CA ALA A 739 62.83 1.41 37.64
C ALA A 739 63.39 1.14 36.23
N ASN A 740 64.47 0.35 36.12
CA ASN A 740 65.09 -0.02 34.85
C ASN A 740 64.91 -1.51 34.51
N LEU A 741 64.02 -2.22 35.21
CA LEU A 741 63.80 -3.65 35.00
C LEU A 741 63.19 -3.88 33.59
N PRO A 742 63.79 -4.73 32.74
CA PRO A 742 63.20 -5.10 31.45
C PRO A 742 61.85 -5.80 31.65
N VAL A 743 60.81 -5.25 31.03
CA VAL A 743 59.46 -5.83 31.03
C VAL A 743 59.08 -6.20 29.60
N PHE A 744 58.68 -7.45 29.42
CA PHE A 744 58.23 -8.02 28.16
C PHE A 744 56.73 -8.31 28.22
N MET A 745 55.94 -7.65 27.38
CA MET A 745 54.51 -7.89 27.25
C MET A 745 54.24 -8.95 26.18
N LEU A 746 53.49 -9.99 26.56
CA LEU A 746 53.07 -11.08 25.68
C LEU A 746 51.66 -10.77 25.16
N ALA A 747 51.53 -10.28 23.93
CA ALA A 747 50.28 -9.74 23.39
C ALA A 747 49.90 -10.35 22.04
N LEU A 748 48.60 -10.36 21.72
CA LEU A 748 48.13 -10.56 20.34
C LEU A 748 48.36 -9.28 19.51
N THR A 749 48.54 -9.42 18.21
CA THR A 749 48.86 -8.30 17.29
C THR A 749 47.87 -7.12 17.37
N VAL A 750 46.62 -7.40 17.74
CA VAL A 750 45.52 -6.41 17.88
C VAL A 750 45.57 -5.64 19.22
N GLU A 751 46.24 -6.18 20.24
CA GLU A 751 46.29 -5.61 21.60
C GLU A 751 47.39 -4.54 21.77
N ARG A 752 48.33 -4.43 20.82
CA ARG A 752 49.40 -3.41 20.82
C ARG A 752 48.89 -1.97 20.73
N GLU A 753 47.67 -1.76 20.23
CA GLU A 753 47.08 -0.43 20.02
C GLU A 753 46.56 0.25 21.31
N LEU A 754 46.40 -0.50 22.40
CA LEU A 754 45.80 -0.02 23.66
C LEU A 754 46.82 0.55 24.67
N CYS A 755 48.12 0.53 24.36
CA CYS A 755 49.17 0.89 25.33
C CYS A 755 49.86 2.24 25.05
N THR A 756 50.11 3.00 26.11
CA THR A 756 50.63 4.37 26.08
C THR A 756 52.10 4.42 25.57
N PRO A 757 52.45 5.29 24.61
CA PRO A 757 53.83 5.46 24.16
C PRO A 757 54.67 6.17 25.24
N GLY A 758 55.72 5.50 25.76
CA GLY A 758 56.70 6.17 26.63
C GLY A 758 57.43 5.32 27.67
N ALA A 759 56.97 4.11 27.99
CA ALA A 759 57.68 3.18 28.90
C ALA A 759 58.60 2.23 28.12
N PRO A 760 59.78 1.83 28.66
CA PRO A 760 60.71 0.92 27.99
C PRO A 760 60.21 -0.54 28.06
N ILE A 761 59.12 -0.83 27.36
CA ILE A 761 58.45 -2.15 27.30
C ILE A 761 58.74 -2.80 25.95
N ASP A 762 59.20 -4.04 25.98
CA ASP A 762 59.39 -4.87 24.79
C ASP A 762 58.15 -5.76 24.57
N TYR A 763 57.78 -6.01 23.32
CA TYR A 763 56.57 -6.80 23.00
C TYR A 763 56.91 -8.08 22.27
N LEU A 764 56.40 -9.20 22.76
CA LEU A 764 56.46 -10.50 22.11
C LEU A 764 55.06 -10.92 21.64
N ASN A 765 54.95 -11.34 20.38
CA ASN A 765 53.67 -11.74 19.81
C ASN A 765 53.32 -13.14 20.29
N LYS A 766 52.07 -13.35 20.71
CA LYS A 766 51.52 -14.70 20.95
C LYS A 766 51.04 -15.32 19.62
N PRO A 767 51.34 -16.61 19.33
CA PRO A 767 52.14 -17.54 20.13
C PRO A 767 53.63 -17.18 20.11
N VAL A 768 54.26 -17.20 21.28
CA VAL A 768 55.65 -16.79 21.46
C VAL A 768 56.55 -17.90 20.94
N LYS A 769 57.31 -17.61 19.88
CA LYS A 769 58.29 -18.55 19.33
C LYS A 769 59.54 -18.59 20.18
N PHE A 770 60.15 -19.77 20.25
CA PHE A 770 61.37 -19.99 21.01
C PHE A 770 62.52 -19.06 20.55
N GLU A 771 62.73 -18.89 19.24
CA GLU A 771 63.80 -18.03 18.73
C GLU A 771 63.56 -16.54 19.00
N GLU A 772 62.31 -16.09 18.97
CA GLU A 772 61.93 -14.71 19.27
C GLU A 772 62.16 -14.37 20.74
N LEU A 773 61.75 -15.29 21.63
CA LEU A 773 61.99 -15.18 23.07
C LEU A 773 63.50 -15.16 23.39
N GLN A 774 64.27 -16.06 22.78
CA GLN A 774 65.71 -16.13 22.92
C GLN A 774 66.37 -14.80 22.50
N SER A 775 66.07 -14.32 21.30
CA SER A 775 66.65 -13.09 20.74
C SER A 775 66.33 -11.85 21.59
N ALA A 776 65.12 -11.78 22.16
CA ALA A 776 64.68 -10.68 22.99
C ALA A 776 65.40 -10.64 24.35
N LEU A 777 65.52 -11.80 25.00
CA LEU A 777 66.22 -11.93 26.28
C LEU A 777 67.73 -11.75 26.14
N GLU A 778 68.34 -12.28 25.08
CA GLU A 778 69.75 -12.05 24.77
C GLU A 778 70.04 -10.54 24.67
N ARG A 779 69.23 -9.81 23.90
CA ARG A 779 69.43 -8.38 23.64
C ARG A 779 69.26 -7.49 24.88
N ARG A 780 68.31 -7.80 25.77
CA ARG A 780 67.86 -6.87 26.81
C ARG A 780 68.20 -7.30 28.24
N VAL A 781 68.49 -8.58 28.44
CA VAL A 781 68.80 -9.15 29.76
C VAL A 781 70.26 -9.58 29.83
N LEU A 782 70.75 -10.30 28.81
CA LEU A 782 72.11 -10.83 28.80
C LEU A 782 73.14 -9.83 28.27
N CYS A 783 72.72 -8.92 27.41
CA CYS A 783 73.51 -7.83 26.85
C CYS A 783 73.06 -6.50 27.46
N CYS A 784 73.66 -6.11 28.58
CA CYS A 784 73.46 -4.78 29.17
C CYS A 784 74.65 -3.86 28.94
#